data_AF-A0A9D9M4C9-F1
#
_entry.id   AF-A0A9D9M4C9-F1
#
_cell.length_a   1.000
_cell.length_b   1.000
_cell.length_c   1.000
_cell.angle_alpha   90.00
_cell.angle_beta   90.00
_cell.angle_gamma   90.00
#
_symmetry.space_group_name_H-M   'P 1'
#
loop_
_entity.id
_entity.type
_entity.pdbx_description
1 polymer ?
#
loop_
_entity_poly.entity_id
_entity_poly.type
_entity_poly.pdbx_seq_one_letter_code
_entity_poly.pdbx_strand_id
1 'polypeptide(L)'
;MKEFKHIFQILGGLIMAAFITLACDKPYEMNLPLAVNSHKLTFENTSGSTHILIWADGNWKARFDRNINWGSLNKLEGTGNSDLEFSYSANYGVTRSVDLILTKGELCDTIVLVQNGLLSGDNVALSFKSPALTLLKNGYSVKAPISTSLIYSTDMIVPRVEFFEDGVSQGVIVAGEERPDTLHVEPWISNMKVSSEGGLHVDYDVAENGTGAARTAVMSLVVNAADGKVYTASQTVTQGVDTPALTLSETSGQYSGFPGSYTIETTANNVSSYGQYITCESSTDWIPAVSLTPEGLCFVLTKNETGAPRTGTAKVTFNDGAGTLLSAEYTITQLSYPAAVSFADLRAMAPGQLTEVKYIEGFIVSDPESANVCQSPQTGQFKYDFEENYKTAYIESVDGKYGFRLRFATIEDNVAERWSRVRISIDGLTLQRQDDPLCFTLDGLQAGSIIEVISAPDEYLVPTKKKTVAELTDDDIYTMVSLQNMEILCKDGSYTNCSDGYSIKDEAVNPYSGTTAPRWDTAPLLVSDTSGNVIYMLTNAMVPWRRNGTFYGNGTEVVAQGSGTFRGIITAEELVRYGDLGRYKIRPMSQTDIQFFSPAFSKTIVEWNWNDKVADVVPEIGSGTLNLYGATTAATADFNSMMSHEYDKKGQAGLVPNGALLVTRKWWDFGAGKGEYFDISFSTAGISGSNLVFGIVWNHGQMNNTTLDGPAHWNLLYSIDEGASFKAVPGDMLKNRSIVWWSGTGQDACPGYKDHLRVLPAECFGRSNVILRLQVADTVTDKVPPTSASSYLTNLGVEKATMTDKATSIRLGTITVRYN
;
A
#
# COMPACT_ATOMS: atom_id res chain seq x y z
N MET A 1 -6.50 78.36 32.63
CA MET A 1 -6.28 78.42 34.09
C MET A 1 -4.79 78.66 34.32
N LYS A 2 -4.41 79.74 35.01
CA LYS A 2 -3.03 80.16 35.39
C LYS A 2 -1.98 80.16 34.26
N GLU A 3 -1.82 81.26 33.53
CA GLU A 3 -1.07 82.49 33.88
C GLU A 3 0.46 82.33 33.80
N PHE A 4 1.19 83.01 32.90
CA PHE A 4 1.40 84.47 32.64
C PHE A 4 2.54 85.09 33.46
N LYS A 5 3.58 85.59 32.76
CA LYS A 5 4.16 86.96 32.78
C LYS A 5 5.48 86.96 31.98
N HIS A 6 5.80 87.81 31.01
CA HIS A 6 5.58 89.25 30.70
C HIS A 6 6.83 90.12 30.92
N ILE A 7 6.86 91.25 30.17
CA ILE A 7 7.79 92.40 30.11
C ILE A 7 8.72 92.28 28.89
N PHE A 8 8.74 93.19 27.92
CA PHE A 8 8.60 94.68 27.86
C PHE A 8 7.37 95.10 26.99
N GLN A 9 6.52 96.13 27.18
CA GLN A 9 6.58 97.50 27.78
C GLN A 9 7.65 98.40 27.11
N ILE A 10 7.41 99.63 26.62
CA ILE A 10 6.77 100.84 27.18
C ILE A 10 6.36 101.71 25.96
N LEU A 11 5.13 102.24 25.79
CA LEU A 11 4.60 103.57 26.21
C LEU A 11 3.17 103.73 25.59
N GLY A 12 2.21 104.57 26.02
CA GLY A 12 2.04 105.34 27.26
C GLY A 12 1.40 106.74 27.09
N GLY A 13 0.06 106.87 26.98
CA GLY A 13 -0.65 108.18 26.94
C GLY A 13 -2.19 108.12 26.89
N LEU A 14 -2.89 109.03 27.60
CA LEU A 14 -4.36 109.09 27.77
C LEU A 14 -5.05 110.22 26.96
N ILE A 15 -6.22 109.90 26.38
CA ILE A 15 -7.55 110.58 26.46
C ILE A 15 -7.69 112.14 26.37
N MET A 16 -8.60 112.59 25.46
CA MET A 16 -9.33 113.89 25.34
C MET A 16 -8.54 115.18 24.99
N ALA A 17 -8.95 116.11 24.10
CA ALA A 17 -10.26 116.44 23.48
C ALA A 17 -10.13 117.36 22.23
N ALA A 18 -11.18 117.41 21.40
CA ALA A 18 -11.57 118.33 20.28
C ALA A 18 -10.61 119.49 19.86
N PHE A 19 -10.32 119.73 18.57
CA PHE A 19 -11.26 120.27 17.56
C PHE A 19 -10.75 120.15 16.09
N ILE A 20 -11.64 119.74 15.19
CA ILE A 20 -11.83 120.09 13.74
C ILE A 20 -10.67 120.86 13.04
N THR A 21 -10.03 120.31 11.98
CA THR A 21 -10.37 120.64 10.57
C THR A 21 -9.75 119.72 9.50
N LEU A 22 -10.50 119.57 8.40
CA LEU A 22 -10.35 118.77 7.17
C LEU A 22 -9.00 118.84 6.42
N ALA A 23 -8.57 117.70 5.85
CA ALA A 23 -8.07 117.59 4.46
C ALA A 23 -7.98 116.11 3.94
N CYS A 24 -8.84 115.75 2.97
CA CYS A 24 -8.74 114.64 2.00
C CYS A 24 -8.13 113.27 2.39
N ASP A 25 -8.99 112.30 2.69
CA ASP A 25 -8.75 110.89 2.31
C ASP A 25 -9.26 110.62 0.88
N LYS A 26 -8.45 109.97 0.05
CA LYS A 26 -8.91 109.18 -1.10
C LYS A 26 -8.61 107.71 -0.80
N PRO A 27 -9.59 106.81 -0.72
CA PRO A 27 -9.30 105.38 -0.63
C PRO A 27 -8.61 104.93 -1.93
N TYR A 28 -7.50 104.20 -1.78
CA TYR A 28 -6.82 103.54 -2.88
C TYR A 28 -7.58 102.26 -3.23
N GLU A 29 -8.39 102.29 -4.28
CA GLU A 29 -9.01 101.08 -4.85
C GLU A 29 -7.99 100.36 -5.74
N MET A 30 -7.54 99.19 -5.28
CA MET A 30 -6.65 98.32 -6.03
C MET A 30 -7.45 97.60 -7.12
N ASN A 31 -7.51 98.21 -8.32
CA ASN A 31 -8.35 97.74 -9.41
C ASN A 31 -7.73 96.52 -10.11
N LEU A 32 -7.98 95.32 -9.57
CA LEU A 32 -7.55 94.04 -10.14
C LEU A 32 -8.63 93.50 -11.09
N PRO A 33 -8.33 93.35 -12.40
CA PRO A 33 -9.35 92.97 -13.37
C PRO A 33 -9.77 91.51 -13.23
N LEU A 34 -8.82 90.60 -12.94
CA LEU A 34 -9.05 89.24 -12.44
C LEU A 34 -7.78 88.80 -11.71
N ALA A 35 -7.90 88.34 -10.46
CA ALA A 35 -6.78 87.84 -9.65
C ALA A 35 -7.27 86.90 -8.54
N VAL A 36 -6.36 86.06 -8.03
CA VAL A 36 -6.64 85.02 -7.02
C VAL A 36 -5.67 85.11 -5.84
N ASN A 37 -6.05 84.54 -4.69
CA ASN A 37 -5.19 84.51 -3.49
C ASN A 37 -4.04 83.49 -3.56
N SER A 38 -4.16 82.46 -4.40
CA SER A 38 -3.05 81.56 -4.75
C SER A 38 -3.31 80.87 -6.08
N HIS A 39 -2.28 80.74 -6.91
CA HIS A 39 -2.28 79.94 -8.14
C HIS A 39 -2.05 78.44 -7.90
N LYS A 40 -1.77 78.03 -6.66
CA LYS A 40 -1.69 76.62 -6.27
C LYS A 40 -2.21 76.40 -4.85
N LEU A 41 -3.08 75.41 -4.66
CA LEU A 41 -3.55 74.98 -3.34
C LEU A 41 -3.27 73.49 -3.18
N THR A 42 -2.70 73.10 -2.04
CA THR A 42 -2.43 71.70 -1.69
C THR A 42 -3.27 71.30 -0.50
N PHE A 43 -3.94 70.16 -0.59
CA PHE A 43 -4.82 69.61 0.44
C PHE A 43 -4.30 68.26 0.95
N GLU A 44 -4.64 67.93 2.19
CA GLU A 44 -4.40 66.59 2.73
C GLU A 44 -5.31 65.54 2.10
N ASN A 45 -4.99 64.26 2.33
CA ASN A 45 -5.74 63.13 1.79
C ASN A 45 -7.15 62.93 2.39
N THR A 46 -7.54 63.74 3.39
CA THR A 46 -8.89 63.73 3.97
C THR A 46 -9.87 64.55 3.12
N SER A 47 -11.18 64.35 3.35
CA SER A 47 -12.22 65.21 2.77
C SER A 47 -12.28 66.56 3.48
N GLY A 48 -12.58 67.63 2.75
CA GLY A 48 -12.75 68.97 3.31
C GLY A 48 -13.32 69.97 2.30
N SER A 49 -13.36 71.24 2.70
CA SER A 49 -13.60 72.35 1.79
C SER A 49 -12.65 73.52 2.06
N THR A 50 -12.54 74.44 1.11
CA THR A 50 -11.71 75.64 1.21
C THR A 50 -12.34 76.80 0.45
N HIS A 51 -12.14 78.04 0.94
CA HIS A 51 -12.57 79.24 0.23
C HIS A 51 -11.40 79.85 -0.55
N ILE A 52 -11.60 79.95 -1.86
CA ILE A 52 -10.73 80.62 -2.81
C ILE A 52 -11.21 82.08 -2.91
N LEU A 53 -10.32 83.05 -2.75
CA LEU A 53 -10.69 84.46 -2.87
C LEU A 53 -10.37 84.95 -4.28
N ILE A 54 -11.39 85.48 -4.95
CA ILE A 54 -11.34 86.02 -6.30
C ILE A 54 -11.50 87.54 -6.20
N TRP A 55 -10.56 88.30 -6.76
CA TRP A 55 -10.68 89.73 -6.97
C TRP A 55 -10.94 90.01 -8.45
N ALA A 56 -12.01 90.74 -8.75
CA ALA A 56 -12.39 91.06 -10.13
C ALA A 56 -13.29 92.30 -10.18
N ASP A 57 -13.00 93.26 -11.05
CA ASP A 57 -13.87 94.43 -11.30
C ASP A 57 -15.10 94.12 -12.20
N GLY A 58 -15.71 92.93 -12.07
CA GLY A 58 -16.84 92.50 -12.91
C GLY A 58 -17.25 91.03 -12.79
N ASN A 59 -18.05 90.53 -13.74
CA ASN A 59 -18.53 89.13 -13.77
C ASN A 59 -17.43 88.14 -14.16
N TRP A 60 -17.36 87.00 -13.48
CA TRP A 60 -16.43 85.91 -13.77
C TRP A 60 -17.13 84.55 -13.80
N LYS A 61 -16.50 83.55 -14.43
CA LYS A 61 -16.93 82.14 -14.47
C LYS A 61 -15.82 81.22 -14.03
N ALA A 62 -16.17 80.14 -13.35
CA ALA A 62 -15.28 79.10 -12.86
C ALA A 62 -15.67 77.73 -13.45
N ARG A 63 -14.66 76.95 -13.85
CA ARG A 63 -14.81 75.54 -14.25
C ARG A 63 -13.52 74.78 -14.00
N PHE A 64 -13.59 73.46 -13.90
CA PHE A 64 -12.39 72.65 -14.00
C PHE A 64 -11.92 72.54 -15.47
N ASP A 65 -10.64 72.20 -15.67
CA ASP A 65 -10.07 71.82 -16.95
C ASP A 65 -10.76 70.56 -17.52
N ARG A 66 -11.11 69.63 -16.64
CA ARG A 66 -11.79 68.36 -16.95
C ARG A 66 -12.85 68.01 -15.90
N ASN A 67 -13.75 67.08 -16.26
CA ASN A 67 -14.70 66.54 -15.29
C ASN A 67 -13.96 65.77 -14.19
N ILE A 68 -14.34 66.00 -12.93
CA ILE A 68 -13.86 65.26 -11.77
C ILE A 68 -15.04 64.72 -10.97
N ASN A 69 -14.86 63.57 -10.34
CA ASN A 69 -15.83 62.93 -9.45
C ASN A 69 -15.54 63.19 -7.95
N TRP A 70 -14.37 63.76 -7.64
CA TRP A 70 -13.85 63.88 -6.29
C TRP A 70 -13.90 65.28 -5.69
N GLY A 71 -14.29 66.29 -6.48
CA GLY A 71 -14.36 67.69 -6.07
C GLY A 71 -15.49 68.45 -6.76
N SER A 72 -15.95 69.54 -6.14
CA SER A 72 -17.07 70.36 -6.62
C SER A 72 -16.92 71.81 -6.17
N LEU A 73 -17.59 72.72 -6.89
CA LEU A 73 -17.63 74.15 -6.58
C LEU A 73 -19.05 74.52 -6.12
N ASN A 74 -19.17 75.38 -5.10
CA ASN A 74 -20.49 75.84 -4.64
C ASN A 74 -21.22 76.75 -5.65
N LYS A 75 -20.50 77.35 -6.60
CA LYS A 75 -21.02 78.14 -7.73
C LYS A 75 -20.04 78.13 -8.90
N LEU A 76 -20.54 78.32 -10.12
CA LEU A 76 -19.73 78.36 -11.35
C LEU A 76 -19.59 79.79 -11.93
N GLU A 77 -20.17 80.79 -11.30
CA GLU A 77 -20.09 82.19 -11.70
C GLU A 77 -20.27 83.13 -10.49
N GLY A 78 -19.82 84.37 -10.65
CA GLY A 78 -19.94 85.41 -9.64
C GLY A 78 -19.63 86.81 -10.20
N THR A 79 -19.75 87.82 -9.35
CA THR A 79 -19.57 89.23 -9.70
C THR A 79 -18.76 89.93 -8.63
N GLY A 80 -17.77 90.72 -9.02
CA GLY A 80 -16.97 91.48 -8.08
C GLY A 80 -15.99 90.61 -7.27
N ASN A 81 -15.41 91.21 -6.25
CA ASN A 81 -14.62 90.49 -5.26
C ASN A 81 -15.51 89.51 -4.49
N SER A 82 -15.16 88.23 -4.49
CA SER A 82 -16.03 87.15 -4.00
C SER A 82 -15.23 85.93 -3.57
N ASP A 83 -15.84 85.10 -2.71
CA ASP A 83 -15.32 83.78 -2.34
C ASP A 83 -15.81 82.72 -3.34
N LEU A 84 -15.09 81.61 -3.47
CA LEU A 84 -15.51 80.42 -4.20
C LEU A 84 -15.14 79.19 -3.36
N GLU A 85 -16.12 78.41 -2.94
CA GLU A 85 -15.85 77.24 -2.10
C GLU A 85 -15.60 76.01 -2.97
N PHE A 86 -14.43 75.41 -2.83
CA PHE A 86 -14.09 74.10 -3.39
C PHE A 86 -14.21 73.03 -2.30
N SER A 87 -15.12 72.08 -2.50
CA SER A 87 -15.34 70.93 -1.61
C SER A 87 -14.83 69.65 -2.26
N TYR A 88 -14.10 68.83 -1.52
CA TYR A 88 -13.43 67.62 -2.02
C TYR A 88 -13.55 66.41 -1.09
N SER A 89 -13.62 65.23 -1.69
CA SER A 89 -13.64 63.92 -1.02
C SER A 89 -12.24 63.50 -0.55
N ALA A 90 -12.18 62.48 0.33
CA ALA A 90 -10.90 61.87 0.70
C ALA A 90 -10.21 61.22 -0.51
N ASN A 91 -8.88 61.17 -0.48
CA ASN A 91 -8.04 60.56 -1.50
C ASN A 91 -7.30 59.33 -0.95
N TYR A 92 -7.93 58.16 -1.10
CA TYR A 92 -7.32 56.87 -0.76
C TYR A 92 -6.29 56.37 -1.80
N GLY A 93 -6.08 57.12 -2.88
CA GLY A 93 -5.19 56.81 -3.98
C GLY A 93 -3.83 57.50 -3.89
N VAL A 94 -3.21 57.73 -5.06
CA VAL A 94 -2.02 58.57 -5.22
C VAL A 94 -2.36 60.06 -5.29
N THR A 95 -1.36 60.94 -5.16
CA THR A 95 -1.55 62.39 -5.26
C THR A 95 -2.18 62.77 -6.60
N ARG A 96 -3.32 63.48 -6.54
CA ARG A 96 -4.13 63.90 -7.69
C ARG A 96 -4.19 65.42 -7.81
N SER A 97 -4.45 65.93 -9.00
CA SER A 97 -4.68 67.36 -9.21
C SER A 97 -5.81 67.63 -10.21
N VAL A 98 -6.31 68.86 -10.22
CA VAL A 98 -7.23 69.42 -11.22
C VAL A 98 -6.91 70.91 -11.37
N ASP A 99 -7.09 71.46 -12.57
CA ASP A 99 -6.89 72.88 -12.81
C ASP A 99 -8.25 73.59 -12.76
N LEU A 100 -8.38 74.53 -11.82
CA LEU A 100 -9.55 75.40 -11.70
C LEU A 100 -9.32 76.65 -12.55
N ILE A 101 -10.05 76.75 -13.65
CA ILE A 101 -9.95 77.82 -14.64
C ILE A 101 -11.01 78.89 -14.32
N LEU A 102 -10.54 80.11 -14.08
CA LEU A 102 -11.35 81.31 -13.91
C LEU A 102 -11.28 82.16 -15.18
N THR A 103 -12.43 82.66 -15.64
CA THR A 103 -12.53 83.47 -16.86
C THR A 103 -13.38 84.72 -16.66
N LYS A 104 -12.98 85.81 -17.30
CA LYS A 104 -13.72 87.07 -17.34
C LYS A 104 -13.44 87.81 -18.64
N GLY A 105 -14.41 87.82 -19.55
CA GLY A 105 -14.18 88.28 -20.91
C GLY A 105 -13.11 87.43 -21.58
N GLU A 106 -12.04 88.07 -22.07
CA GLU A 106 -10.86 87.40 -22.63
C GLU A 106 -9.79 87.06 -21.57
N LEU A 107 -9.93 87.54 -20.33
CA LEU A 107 -8.99 87.22 -19.25
C LEU A 107 -9.24 85.81 -18.73
N CYS A 108 -8.15 85.06 -18.54
CA CYS A 108 -8.14 83.71 -18.00
C CYS A 108 -7.05 83.62 -16.93
N ASP A 109 -7.36 83.02 -15.78
CA ASP A 109 -6.40 82.68 -14.73
C ASP A 109 -6.68 81.24 -14.24
N THR A 110 -5.64 80.53 -13.79
CA THR A 110 -5.72 79.10 -13.45
C THR A 110 -5.13 78.83 -12.07
N ILE A 111 -5.88 78.11 -11.25
CA ILE A 111 -5.44 77.62 -9.93
C ILE A 111 -5.25 76.11 -10.00
N VAL A 112 -4.03 75.63 -9.74
CA VAL A 112 -3.73 74.20 -9.64
C VAL A 112 -4.16 73.70 -8.26
N LEU A 113 -5.21 72.86 -8.21
CA LEU A 113 -5.70 72.23 -7.00
C LEU A 113 -5.07 70.84 -6.88
N VAL A 114 -4.24 70.61 -5.86
CA VAL A 114 -3.54 69.34 -5.61
C VAL A 114 -4.05 68.73 -4.32
N GLN A 115 -4.34 67.43 -4.31
CA GLN A 115 -4.69 66.69 -3.10
C GLN A 115 -3.72 65.52 -2.91
N ASN A 116 -3.03 65.50 -1.75
CA ASN A 116 -2.15 64.42 -1.33
C ASN A 116 -2.88 63.06 -1.39
N GLY A 117 -2.17 62.02 -1.82
CA GLY A 117 -2.66 60.64 -1.76
C GLY A 117 -2.37 60.00 -0.40
N LEU A 118 -3.21 59.04 0.00
CA LEU A 118 -2.85 58.09 1.05
C LEU A 118 -1.70 57.17 0.61
N LEU A 119 -1.62 56.85 -0.68
CA LEU A 119 -0.57 56.02 -1.27
C LEU A 119 0.54 56.89 -1.86
N SER A 120 1.77 56.66 -1.44
CA SER A 120 2.95 57.23 -2.09
C SER A 120 4.21 56.40 -1.77
N GLY A 121 5.23 56.52 -2.62
CA GLY A 121 6.48 55.78 -2.46
C GLY A 121 6.24 54.26 -2.50
N ASP A 122 6.92 53.53 -1.62
CA ASP A 122 6.92 52.06 -1.59
C ASP A 122 5.56 51.42 -1.27
N ASN A 123 4.58 52.20 -0.81
CA ASN A 123 3.21 51.73 -0.54
C ASN A 123 2.35 51.60 -1.82
N VAL A 124 2.86 52.04 -2.98
CA VAL A 124 2.22 51.83 -4.28
C VAL A 124 2.73 50.51 -4.89
N ALA A 125 1.88 49.49 -4.84
CA ALA A 125 2.09 48.26 -5.58
C ALA A 125 1.42 48.38 -6.97
N LEU A 126 2.15 48.01 -8.02
CA LEU A 126 1.62 47.85 -9.37
C LEU A 126 2.48 46.78 -10.08
N SER A 127 1.87 45.70 -10.54
CA SER A 127 2.55 44.65 -11.30
C SER A 127 1.58 43.89 -12.22
N PHE A 128 2.10 43.34 -13.32
CA PHE A 128 1.44 42.25 -14.02
C PHE A 128 1.60 40.96 -13.22
N LYS A 129 0.60 40.06 -13.23
CA LYS A 129 0.73 38.74 -12.59
C LYS A 129 1.72 37.82 -13.30
N SER A 130 2.01 38.06 -14.59
CA SER A 130 3.11 37.44 -15.32
C SER A 130 4.02 38.52 -15.93
N PRO A 131 5.36 38.47 -15.72
CA PRO A 131 6.30 39.43 -16.29
C PRO A 131 6.54 39.22 -17.79
N ALA A 132 6.14 38.07 -18.34
CA ALA A 132 6.23 37.76 -19.76
C ALA A 132 4.99 37.00 -20.24
N LEU A 133 4.66 37.20 -21.51
CA LEU A 133 3.63 36.49 -22.25
C LEU A 133 4.22 36.09 -23.60
N THR A 134 4.24 34.79 -23.89
CA THR A 134 4.53 34.28 -25.23
C THR A 134 3.21 33.92 -25.90
N LEU A 135 3.10 34.17 -27.21
CA LEU A 135 1.93 33.92 -28.06
C LEU A 135 2.36 33.20 -29.35
N LEU A 136 1.48 32.39 -29.93
CA LEU A 136 1.69 31.79 -31.26
C LEU A 136 1.44 32.84 -32.37
N LYS A 137 1.57 32.45 -33.63
CA LYS A 137 1.45 33.34 -34.79
C LYS A 137 0.10 34.08 -34.86
N ASN A 138 -0.98 33.44 -34.45
CA ASN A 138 -2.35 33.92 -34.66
C ASN A 138 -2.63 35.21 -33.88
N GLY A 139 -3.71 35.90 -34.23
CA GLY A 139 -4.20 37.00 -33.41
C GLY A 139 -4.72 36.50 -32.05
N TYR A 140 -4.75 37.38 -31.05
CA TYR A 140 -5.28 37.07 -29.71
C TYR A 140 -6.03 38.28 -29.15
N SER A 141 -7.10 38.04 -28.40
CA SER A 141 -7.64 39.06 -27.49
C SER A 141 -7.17 38.71 -26.07
N VAL A 142 -6.23 39.51 -25.54
CA VAL A 142 -5.48 39.18 -24.33
C VAL A 142 -6.05 39.91 -23.13
N LYS A 143 -6.32 39.14 -22.06
CA LYS A 143 -6.69 39.66 -20.74
C LYS A 143 -5.52 39.48 -19.77
N ALA A 144 -4.62 40.46 -19.69
CA ALA A 144 -3.43 40.38 -18.84
C ALA A 144 -3.76 40.79 -17.39
N PRO A 145 -3.79 39.86 -16.40
CA PRO A 145 -4.22 40.20 -15.05
C PRO A 145 -3.16 41.01 -14.30
N ILE A 146 -3.59 41.97 -13.50
CA ILE A 146 -2.70 42.86 -12.74
C ILE A 146 -2.95 42.78 -11.24
N SER A 147 -1.96 43.20 -10.46
CA SER A 147 -2.01 43.30 -9.00
C SER A 147 -1.61 44.72 -8.61
N THR A 148 -2.43 45.41 -7.81
CA THR A 148 -2.15 46.80 -7.42
C THR A 148 -2.81 47.21 -6.12
N SER A 149 -2.21 48.16 -5.41
CA SER A 149 -2.87 48.88 -4.29
C SER A 149 -3.73 50.07 -4.76
N LEU A 150 -3.66 50.44 -6.05
CA LEU A 150 -4.33 51.61 -6.65
C LEU A 150 -5.83 51.41 -6.94
N ILE A 151 -6.56 50.69 -6.07
CA ILE A 151 -7.98 50.33 -6.28
C ILE A 151 -8.87 51.57 -6.45
N TYR A 152 -8.50 52.69 -5.81
CA TYR A 152 -9.21 53.98 -5.92
C TYR A 152 -8.58 54.96 -6.93
N SER A 153 -7.67 54.49 -7.78
CA SER A 153 -6.98 55.29 -8.82
C SER A 153 -6.72 54.47 -10.08
N THR A 154 -7.60 53.51 -10.39
CA THR A 154 -7.48 52.67 -11.59
C THR A 154 -7.64 53.46 -12.88
N ASP A 155 -8.34 54.59 -12.82
CA ASP A 155 -8.45 55.61 -13.88
C ASP A 155 -7.14 56.34 -14.18
N MET A 156 -6.19 56.35 -13.23
CA MET A 156 -4.84 56.91 -13.42
C MET A 156 -3.84 55.90 -14.00
N ILE A 157 -4.23 54.63 -14.19
CA ILE A 157 -3.38 53.60 -14.78
C ILE A 157 -3.52 53.68 -16.30
N VAL A 158 -2.48 54.18 -16.98
CA VAL A 158 -2.44 54.29 -18.44
C VAL A 158 -1.58 53.17 -19.02
N PRO A 159 -2.17 52.22 -19.78
CA PRO A 159 -1.40 51.27 -20.57
C PRO A 159 -0.65 51.98 -21.71
N ARG A 160 0.55 51.50 -22.00
CA ARG A 160 1.31 51.86 -23.21
C ARG A 160 2.12 50.66 -23.68
N VAL A 161 2.41 50.58 -24.97
CA VAL A 161 3.22 49.50 -25.56
C VAL A 161 4.40 50.07 -26.32
N GLU A 162 5.59 49.57 -26.02
CA GLU A 162 6.83 49.87 -26.76
C GLU A 162 7.17 48.70 -27.69
N PHE A 163 7.45 48.98 -28.96
CA PHE A 163 7.74 47.95 -29.97
C PHE A 163 9.25 47.86 -30.24
N PHE A 164 9.76 46.65 -30.48
CA PHE A 164 11.18 46.41 -30.72
C PHE A 164 11.42 45.60 -32.00
N GLU A 165 12.45 45.99 -32.74
CA GLU A 165 13.07 45.21 -33.83
C GLU A 165 14.58 45.14 -33.58
N ASP A 166 15.17 43.94 -33.67
CA ASP A 166 16.60 43.66 -33.37
C ASP A 166 17.12 44.26 -32.05
N GLY A 167 16.24 44.36 -31.04
CA GLY A 167 16.55 44.93 -29.73
C GLY A 167 16.54 46.47 -29.67
N VAL A 168 16.21 47.15 -30.78
CA VAL A 168 16.07 48.60 -30.88
C VAL A 168 14.60 49.00 -30.77
N SER A 169 14.31 49.98 -29.92
CA SER A 169 12.96 50.55 -29.77
C SER A 169 12.54 51.29 -31.04
N GLN A 170 11.32 51.00 -31.50
CA GLN A 170 10.72 51.53 -32.73
C GLN A 170 9.60 52.54 -32.46
N GLY A 171 9.37 52.90 -31.20
CA GLY A 171 8.33 53.83 -30.77
C GLY A 171 7.36 53.22 -29.75
N VAL A 172 6.57 54.11 -29.13
CA VAL A 172 5.63 53.79 -28.04
C VAL A 172 4.23 54.26 -28.42
N ILE A 173 3.22 53.41 -28.28
CA ILE A 173 1.80 53.81 -28.31
C ILE A 173 1.28 53.92 -26.88
N VAL A 174 0.56 55.01 -26.57
CA VAL A 174 -0.13 55.22 -25.29
C VAL A 174 -1.63 55.01 -25.49
N ALA A 175 -2.30 54.35 -24.55
CA ALA A 175 -3.74 54.12 -24.62
C ALA A 175 -4.53 55.43 -24.59
N GLY A 176 -5.38 55.64 -25.60
CA GLY A 176 -6.21 56.84 -25.73
C GLY A 176 -5.56 58.01 -26.47
N GLU A 177 -4.29 57.89 -26.87
CA GLU A 177 -3.60 58.88 -27.71
C GLU A 177 -3.63 58.47 -29.20
N GLU A 178 -3.46 59.42 -30.11
CA GLU A 178 -3.30 59.13 -31.55
C GLU A 178 -1.94 58.48 -31.84
N ARG A 179 -1.81 57.77 -32.98
CA ARG A 179 -0.54 57.14 -33.39
C ARG A 179 0.54 58.22 -33.53
N PRO A 180 1.67 58.15 -32.79
CA PRO A 180 2.71 59.16 -32.89
C PRO A 180 3.57 58.99 -34.15
N ASP A 181 4.01 60.11 -34.73
CA ASP A 181 4.92 60.16 -35.90
C ASP A 181 6.28 59.47 -35.66
N THR A 182 6.63 59.25 -34.38
CA THR A 182 7.85 58.55 -33.95
C THR A 182 7.73 57.02 -33.96
N LEU A 183 6.57 56.46 -34.33
CA LEU A 183 6.38 55.02 -34.48
C LEU A 183 6.80 54.55 -35.87
N HIS A 184 7.94 53.87 -35.95
CA HIS A 184 8.57 53.45 -37.21
C HIS A 184 8.15 52.06 -37.71
N VAL A 185 7.27 51.37 -36.97
CA VAL A 185 6.70 50.05 -37.31
C VAL A 185 5.18 50.11 -37.40
N GLU A 186 4.58 49.08 -38.00
CA GLU A 186 3.11 48.91 -37.95
C GLU A 186 2.71 48.24 -36.62
N PRO A 187 1.84 48.87 -35.82
CA PRO A 187 1.53 48.38 -34.48
C PRO A 187 0.69 47.11 -34.53
N TRP A 188 1.18 46.08 -33.87
CA TRP A 188 0.52 44.77 -33.79
C TRP A 188 -0.09 44.47 -32.42
N ILE A 189 -0.01 45.43 -31.47
CA ILE A 189 -0.78 45.45 -30.23
C ILE A 189 -1.64 46.72 -30.23
N SER A 190 -2.92 46.58 -29.92
CA SER A 190 -3.93 47.65 -30.01
C SER A 190 -5.03 47.51 -28.95
N ASN A 191 -6.02 48.42 -28.95
CA ASN A 191 -7.21 48.38 -28.09
C ASN A 191 -6.94 48.26 -26.58
N MET A 192 -5.78 48.74 -26.14
CA MET A 192 -5.34 48.66 -24.75
C MET A 192 -6.27 49.43 -23.82
N LYS A 193 -6.85 48.75 -22.82
CA LYS A 193 -7.69 49.38 -21.79
C LYS A 193 -7.55 48.65 -20.45
N VAL A 194 -7.62 49.40 -19.35
CA VAL A 194 -7.75 48.82 -18.00
C VAL A 194 -9.21 48.44 -17.78
N SER A 195 -9.46 47.22 -17.32
CA SER A 195 -10.79 46.68 -17.05
C SER A 195 -10.84 46.04 -15.67
N SER A 196 -12.00 46.16 -15.00
CA SER A 196 -12.30 45.55 -13.70
C SER A 196 -13.27 44.37 -13.78
N GLU A 197 -13.77 44.05 -14.97
CA GLU A 197 -14.75 42.99 -15.21
C GLU A 197 -14.14 41.59 -15.03
N GLY A 198 -14.55 40.85 -14.01
CA GLY A 198 -13.95 39.56 -13.66
C GLY A 198 -12.60 39.67 -12.92
N GLY A 199 -12.23 40.86 -12.47
CA GLY A 199 -10.95 41.16 -11.81
C GLY A 199 -10.21 42.30 -12.51
N LEU A 200 -9.18 42.86 -11.88
CA LEU A 200 -8.42 43.95 -12.50
C LEU A 200 -7.39 43.41 -13.50
N HIS A 201 -7.49 43.83 -14.75
CA HIS A 201 -6.67 43.39 -15.87
C HIS A 201 -6.49 44.49 -16.92
N VAL A 202 -5.58 44.27 -17.86
CA VAL A 202 -5.46 45.04 -19.10
C VAL A 202 -5.97 44.16 -20.23
N ASP A 203 -7.03 44.60 -20.90
CA ASP A 203 -7.45 44.03 -22.19
C ASP A 203 -6.60 44.67 -23.29
N TYR A 204 -6.08 43.88 -24.23
CA TYR A 204 -5.47 44.36 -25.47
C TYR A 204 -5.56 43.31 -26.58
N ASP A 205 -5.67 43.76 -27.83
CA ASP A 205 -5.72 42.89 -29.00
C ASP A 205 -4.36 42.80 -29.68
N VAL A 206 -3.97 41.59 -30.05
CA VAL A 206 -2.72 41.24 -30.73
C VAL A 206 -3.07 40.77 -32.15
N ALA A 207 -2.50 41.40 -33.17
CA ALA A 207 -2.72 41.04 -34.57
C ALA A 207 -1.99 39.73 -34.95
N GLU A 208 -2.37 39.07 -36.06
CA GLU A 208 -1.60 37.94 -36.60
C GLU A 208 -0.17 38.36 -36.98
N ASN A 209 0.81 37.49 -36.74
CA ASN A 209 2.20 37.70 -37.11
C ASN A 209 2.49 37.26 -38.56
N GLY A 210 2.39 38.22 -39.49
CA GLY A 210 2.73 38.03 -40.89
C GLY A 210 4.21 38.22 -41.26
N THR A 211 5.11 38.52 -40.31
CA THR A 211 6.49 38.95 -40.64
C THR A 211 7.44 37.80 -40.99
N GLY A 212 7.12 36.57 -40.59
CA GLY A 212 8.00 35.40 -40.73
C GLY A 212 9.12 35.31 -39.68
N ALA A 213 9.18 36.24 -38.72
CA ALA A 213 10.10 36.21 -37.57
C ALA A 213 9.34 36.45 -36.26
N ALA A 214 9.88 36.00 -35.13
CA ALA A 214 9.29 36.32 -33.83
C ALA A 214 9.42 37.83 -33.54
N ARG A 215 8.37 38.44 -32.98
CA ARG A 215 8.32 39.89 -32.68
C ARG A 215 8.03 40.14 -31.21
N THR A 216 8.59 41.22 -30.67
CA THR A 216 8.56 41.52 -29.24
C THR A 216 8.14 42.96 -28.96
N ALA A 217 7.31 43.13 -27.94
CA ALA A 217 6.88 44.41 -27.41
C ALA A 217 6.92 44.40 -25.89
N VAL A 218 7.00 45.57 -25.26
CA VAL A 218 6.90 45.73 -23.81
C VAL A 218 5.63 46.50 -23.49
N MET A 219 4.62 45.77 -23.00
CA MET A 219 3.43 46.35 -22.43
C MET A 219 3.79 46.95 -21.06
N SER A 220 3.52 48.24 -20.86
CA SER A 220 3.78 48.96 -19.62
C SER A 220 2.51 49.61 -19.08
N LEU A 221 2.37 49.64 -17.76
CA LEU A 221 1.35 50.40 -17.05
C LEU A 221 2.02 51.55 -16.35
N VAL A 222 1.59 52.77 -16.63
CA VAL A 222 2.18 53.99 -16.09
C VAL A 222 1.15 54.77 -15.29
N VAL A 223 1.53 55.22 -14.10
CA VAL A 223 0.74 56.11 -13.24
C VAL A 223 1.58 57.34 -12.94
N ASN A 224 1.16 58.48 -13.47
CA ASN A 224 1.78 59.78 -13.24
C ASN A 224 1.04 60.49 -12.11
N ALA A 225 1.61 60.49 -10.90
CA ALA A 225 1.03 61.19 -9.76
C ALA A 225 1.34 62.70 -9.83
N ALA A 226 0.42 63.53 -9.31
CA ALA A 226 0.54 64.99 -9.38
C ALA A 226 1.63 65.60 -8.47
N ASP A 227 2.31 64.76 -7.66
CA ASP A 227 3.55 65.12 -6.97
C ASP A 227 4.82 64.89 -7.80
N GLY A 228 4.68 64.45 -9.06
CA GLY A 228 5.77 64.18 -9.99
C GLY A 228 6.34 62.75 -9.90
N LYS A 229 5.78 61.89 -9.04
CA LYS A 229 6.19 60.47 -8.98
C LYS A 229 5.55 59.67 -10.11
N VAL A 230 6.35 58.81 -10.73
CA VAL A 230 5.92 57.89 -11.79
C VAL A 230 6.05 56.46 -11.28
N TYR A 231 4.96 55.72 -11.31
CA TYR A 231 4.94 54.29 -10.98
C TYR A 231 4.78 53.50 -12.29
N THR A 232 5.59 52.46 -12.48
CA THR A 232 5.58 51.66 -13.71
C THR A 232 5.62 50.17 -13.40
N ALA A 233 4.81 49.39 -14.13
CA ALA A 233 4.96 47.94 -14.25
C ALA A 233 5.07 47.55 -15.71
N SER A 234 5.77 46.46 -16.03
CA SER A 234 5.90 45.98 -17.40
C SER A 234 5.69 44.47 -17.55
N GLN A 235 5.26 44.06 -18.74
CA GLN A 235 5.14 42.70 -19.22
C GLN A 235 5.74 42.65 -20.63
N THR A 236 6.66 41.72 -20.86
CA THR A 236 7.18 41.46 -22.21
C THR A 236 6.18 40.60 -22.97
N VAL A 237 5.74 41.03 -24.15
CA VAL A 237 4.85 40.26 -25.04
C VAL A 237 5.68 39.83 -26.25
N THR A 238 5.84 38.52 -26.43
CA THR A 238 6.55 37.92 -27.57
C THR A 238 5.58 37.10 -28.40
N GLN A 239 5.52 37.33 -29.71
CA GLN A 239 4.67 36.58 -30.63
C GLN A 239 5.53 35.80 -31.63
N GLY A 240 5.35 34.48 -31.65
CA GLY A 240 6.09 33.55 -32.51
C GLY A 240 5.59 33.49 -33.95
N VAL A 241 6.02 32.45 -34.67
CA VAL A 241 5.72 32.22 -36.10
C VAL A 241 4.91 30.94 -36.36
N ASP A 242 4.80 30.05 -35.36
CA ASP A 242 4.07 28.80 -35.46
C ASP A 242 2.56 29.02 -35.35
N THR A 243 1.78 28.32 -36.17
CA THR A 243 0.30 28.30 -36.06
C THR A 243 -0.12 27.34 -34.95
N PRO A 244 -1.18 27.62 -34.17
CA PRO A 244 -1.77 26.66 -33.23
C PRO A 244 -2.04 25.31 -33.89
N ALA A 245 -1.62 24.24 -33.22
CA ALA A 245 -1.80 22.86 -33.66
C ALA A 245 -2.10 21.96 -32.45
N LEU A 246 -3.19 21.21 -32.55
CA LEU A 246 -3.65 20.22 -31.57
C LEU A 246 -4.22 19.02 -32.31
N THR A 247 -3.62 17.85 -32.14
CA THR A 247 -4.07 16.59 -32.75
C THR A 247 -3.65 15.42 -31.87
N LEU A 248 -4.62 14.56 -31.53
CA LEU A 248 -4.40 13.32 -30.78
C LEU A 248 -3.88 12.22 -31.72
N SER A 249 -3.12 11.27 -31.20
CA SER A 249 -2.68 10.07 -31.94
C SER A 249 -3.85 9.16 -32.34
N GLU A 250 -4.92 9.16 -31.55
CA GLU A 250 -6.14 8.40 -31.76
C GLU A 250 -7.37 9.16 -31.23
N THR A 251 -8.58 8.73 -31.63
CA THR A 251 -9.85 9.41 -31.32
C THR A 251 -10.81 8.58 -30.48
N SER A 252 -10.46 7.33 -30.17
CA SER A 252 -11.28 6.45 -29.32
C SER A 252 -10.49 5.30 -28.73
N GLY A 253 -10.82 4.90 -27.50
CA GLY A 253 -10.21 3.75 -26.81
C GLY A 253 -11.20 2.96 -25.97
N GLN A 254 -10.84 1.71 -25.68
CA GLN A 254 -11.59 0.84 -24.79
C GLN A 254 -10.79 0.55 -23.51
N TYR A 255 -11.44 0.72 -22.35
CA TYR A 255 -10.84 0.58 -21.03
C TYR A 255 -11.58 -0.45 -20.19
N SER A 256 -10.87 -1.08 -19.27
CA SER A 256 -11.47 -1.95 -18.25
C SER A 256 -12.36 -1.16 -17.28
N GLY A 257 -13.28 -1.85 -16.60
CA GLY A 257 -14.18 -1.24 -15.60
C GLY A 257 -13.52 -0.74 -14.30
N PHE A 258 -12.20 -0.86 -14.19
CA PHE A 258 -11.40 -0.34 -13.08
C PHE A 258 -11.28 1.19 -13.12
N PRO A 259 -11.15 1.86 -11.96
CA PRO A 259 -10.71 3.24 -11.91
C PRO A 259 -9.26 3.34 -12.41
N GLY A 260 -8.87 4.47 -13.01
CA GLY A 260 -7.51 4.66 -13.51
C GLY A 260 -7.30 6.03 -14.16
N SER A 261 -6.03 6.38 -14.35
CA SER A 261 -5.60 7.59 -15.05
C SER A 261 -4.91 7.21 -16.36
N TYR A 262 -5.24 7.90 -17.44
CA TYR A 262 -4.79 7.57 -18.79
C TYR A 262 -4.33 8.85 -19.52
N THR A 263 -3.37 8.68 -20.43
CA THR A 263 -2.83 9.77 -21.26
C THR A 263 -2.82 9.31 -22.71
N ILE A 264 -3.42 10.10 -23.60
CA ILE A 264 -3.43 9.88 -25.05
C ILE A 264 -2.44 10.84 -25.67
N GLU A 265 -1.39 10.29 -26.29
CA GLU A 265 -0.33 11.08 -26.92
C GLU A 265 -0.89 12.05 -27.97
N THR A 266 -0.23 13.20 -28.10
CA THR A 266 -0.52 14.16 -29.17
C THR A 266 0.53 14.10 -30.29
N THR A 267 0.08 13.99 -31.54
CA THR A 267 0.97 14.07 -32.72
C THR A 267 1.31 15.51 -33.11
N ALA A 268 0.51 16.48 -32.66
CA ALA A 268 0.82 17.90 -32.70
C ALA A 268 0.20 18.58 -31.46
N ASN A 269 1.00 19.32 -30.70
CA ASN A 269 0.55 20.01 -29.49
C ASN A 269 1.52 21.14 -29.13
N ASN A 270 1.34 22.30 -29.76
CA ASN A 270 2.02 23.54 -29.35
C ASN A 270 1.11 24.46 -28.51
N VAL A 271 -0.08 23.99 -28.12
CA VAL A 271 -1.07 24.77 -27.36
C VAL A 271 -1.10 24.45 -25.86
N SER A 272 -0.55 23.32 -25.40
CA SER A 272 -0.60 22.89 -23.98
C SER A 272 -0.03 23.89 -22.96
N SER A 273 0.96 24.70 -23.33
CA SER A 273 1.49 25.78 -22.48
C SER A 273 0.56 27.00 -22.32
N TYR A 274 -0.53 27.05 -23.09
CA TYR A 274 -1.46 28.17 -23.18
C TYR A 274 -2.76 27.94 -22.38
N GLY A 275 -2.64 27.40 -21.15
CA GLY A 275 -3.76 26.93 -20.34
C GLY A 275 -4.91 27.93 -20.13
N GLN A 276 -4.64 29.24 -20.16
CA GLN A 276 -5.68 30.29 -20.09
C GLN A 276 -6.63 30.35 -21.29
N TYR A 277 -6.25 29.73 -22.41
CA TYR A 277 -7.01 29.60 -23.65
C TYR A 277 -7.54 28.17 -23.88
N ILE A 278 -7.32 27.25 -22.92
CA ILE A 278 -7.74 25.85 -23.00
C ILE A 278 -8.94 25.62 -22.07
N THR A 279 -9.97 24.96 -22.60
CA THR A 279 -11.05 24.37 -21.82
C THR A 279 -11.05 22.86 -22.04
N CYS A 280 -11.09 22.10 -20.94
CA CYS A 280 -11.19 20.64 -20.96
C CYS A 280 -12.53 20.24 -20.33
N GLU A 281 -13.28 19.39 -21.02
CA GLU A 281 -14.64 18.99 -20.68
C GLU A 281 -14.78 17.47 -20.77
N SER A 282 -15.65 16.90 -19.93
CA SER A 282 -16.13 15.53 -20.10
C SER A 282 -17.63 15.52 -20.34
N SER A 283 -18.12 14.54 -21.11
CA SER A 283 -19.56 14.37 -21.33
C SER A 283 -20.30 13.74 -20.13
N THR A 284 -19.57 13.29 -19.12
CA THR A 284 -20.08 12.42 -18.03
C THR A 284 -19.27 12.56 -16.74
N ASP A 285 -19.96 12.48 -15.61
CA ASP A 285 -19.43 12.53 -14.24
C ASP A 285 -18.37 11.45 -13.90
N TRP A 286 -18.49 10.26 -14.49
CA TRP A 286 -17.54 9.17 -14.29
C TRP A 286 -16.19 9.35 -15.00
N ILE A 287 -16.03 10.44 -15.75
CA ILE A 287 -14.75 11.00 -16.20
C ILE A 287 -14.53 12.32 -15.42
N PRO A 288 -14.17 12.25 -14.11
CA PRO A 288 -14.20 13.42 -13.21
C PRO A 288 -13.09 14.45 -13.46
N ALA A 289 -12.06 14.11 -14.25
CA ALA A 289 -10.98 15.01 -14.59
C ALA A 289 -10.51 14.76 -16.03
N VAL A 290 -10.33 15.86 -16.77
CA VAL A 290 -9.74 15.91 -18.11
C VAL A 290 -8.78 17.11 -18.15
N SER A 291 -7.58 16.93 -18.68
CA SER A 291 -6.58 17.99 -18.83
C SER A 291 -5.70 17.75 -20.06
N LEU A 292 -5.09 18.82 -20.59
CA LEU A 292 -4.07 18.72 -21.64
C LEU A 292 -2.71 19.02 -21.02
N THR A 293 -1.73 18.13 -21.22
CA THR A 293 -0.33 18.33 -20.85
C THR A 293 0.53 18.43 -22.12
N PRO A 294 1.85 18.70 -22.04
CA PRO A 294 2.74 18.62 -23.19
C PRO A 294 2.78 17.23 -23.83
N GLU A 295 2.62 16.18 -23.03
CA GLU A 295 2.65 14.77 -23.48
C GLU A 295 1.35 14.36 -24.18
N GLY A 296 0.19 14.83 -23.71
CA GLY A 296 -1.09 14.43 -24.30
C GLY A 296 -2.36 14.89 -23.60
N LEU A 297 -3.49 14.31 -24.02
CA LEU A 297 -4.79 14.45 -23.34
C LEU A 297 -4.85 13.45 -22.19
N CYS A 298 -4.88 13.96 -20.97
CA CYS A 298 -4.99 13.18 -19.75
C CYS A 298 -6.44 13.13 -19.26
N PHE A 299 -6.90 11.96 -18.80
CA PHE A 299 -8.18 11.82 -18.14
C PHE A 299 -8.18 10.75 -17.05
N VAL A 300 -9.10 10.87 -16.10
CA VAL A 300 -9.32 9.92 -15.02
C VAL A 300 -10.67 9.24 -15.22
N LEU A 301 -10.74 7.92 -15.01
CA LEU A 301 -11.97 7.13 -14.99
C LEU A 301 -12.29 6.67 -13.57
N THR A 302 -13.57 6.70 -13.21
CA THR A 302 -14.08 6.01 -12.01
C THR A 302 -14.38 4.53 -12.29
N LYS A 303 -14.64 3.75 -11.25
CA LYS A 303 -15.11 2.36 -11.36
C LYS A 303 -16.45 2.29 -12.12
N ASN A 304 -16.63 1.31 -13.00
CA ASN A 304 -17.90 1.10 -13.73
C ASN A 304 -18.73 -0.05 -13.14
N GLU A 305 -19.58 0.24 -12.16
CA GLU A 305 -20.46 -0.75 -11.53
C GLU A 305 -21.85 -0.87 -12.19
N THR A 306 -22.03 -0.34 -13.41
CA THR A 306 -23.35 -0.31 -14.08
C THR A 306 -23.81 -1.68 -14.62
N GLY A 307 -22.94 -2.70 -14.62
CA GLY A 307 -23.22 -4.03 -15.16
C GLY A 307 -23.13 -4.12 -16.69
N ALA A 308 -22.80 -3.03 -17.38
CA ALA A 308 -22.62 -2.97 -18.82
C ALA A 308 -21.47 -2.02 -19.21
N PRO A 309 -20.93 -2.11 -20.44
CA PRO A 309 -20.05 -1.07 -20.97
C PRO A 309 -20.76 0.30 -21.03
N ARG A 310 -20.04 1.37 -20.68
CA ARG A 310 -20.50 2.77 -20.77
C ARG A 310 -19.57 3.58 -21.69
N THR A 311 -20.12 4.57 -22.38
CA THR A 311 -19.36 5.43 -23.30
C THR A 311 -19.55 6.90 -22.97
N GLY A 312 -18.46 7.66 -23.07
CA GLY A 312 -18.42 9.11 -22.86
C GLY A 312 -17.25 9.72 -23.63
N THR A 313 -17.13 11.04 -23.64
CA THR A 313 -16.03 11.73 -24.32
C THR A 313 -15.23 12.61 -23.37
N ALA A 314 -13.94 12.68 -23.63
CA ALA A 314 -13.04 13.69 -23.09
C ALA A 314 -12.69 14.66 -24.22
N LYS A 315 -12.99 15.95 -24.05
CA LYS A 315 -12.82 16.98 -25.07
C LYS A 315 -11.89 18.06 -24.58
N VAL A 316 -10.98 18.49 -25.45
CA VAL A 316 -10.12 19.64 -25.25
C VAL A 316 -10.40 20.67 -26.35
N THR A 317 -10.58 21.93 -25.95
CA THR A 317 -10.84 23.05 -26.84
C THR A 317 -9.82 24.16 -26.55
N PHE A 318 -9.10 24.60 -27.57
CA PHE A 318 -8.25 25.80 -27.54
C PHE A 318 -8.94 26.93 -28.31
N ASN A 319 -9.06 28.11 -27.70
CA ASN A 319 -9.66 29.30 -28.29
C ASN A 319 -8.78 30.53 -28.01
N ASP A 320 -8.22 31.14 -29.06
CA ASP A 320 -7.34 32.31 -28.96
C ASP A 320 -8.06 33.62 -28.62
N GLY A 321 -9.40 33.62 -28.59
CA GLY A 321 -10.24 34.79 -28.36
C GLY A 321 -10.34 35.75 -29.56
N ALA A 322 -9.61 35.50 -30.64
CA ALA A 322 -9.61 36.30 -31.88
C ALA A 322 -10.28 35.58 -33.07
N GLY A 323 -10.55 34.27 -32.94
CA GLY A 323 -11.35 33.49 -33.88
C GLY A 323 -10.80 32.11 -34.23
N THR A 324 -9.58 31.76 -33.80
CA THR A 324 -9.05 30.41 -34.00
C THR A 324 -9.59 29.48 -32.92
N LEU A 325 -10.38 28.52 -33.35
CA LEU A 325 -10.89 27.44 -32.51
C LEU A 325 -10.27 26.11 -32.97
N LEU A 326 -9.52 25.46 -32.08
CA LEU A 326 -9.11 24.07 -32.24
C LEU A 326 -9.85 23.22 -31.22
N SER A 327 -10.33 22.05 -31.62
CA SER A 327 -10.89 21.08 -30.70
C SER A 327 -10.45 19.67 -31.06
N ALA A 328 -10.05 18.90 -30.06
CA ALA A 328 -9.88 17.46 -30.19
C ALA A 328 -10.78 16.76 -29.17
N GLU A 329 -11.34 15.63 -29.58
CA GLU A 329 -12.28 14.83 -28.78
C GLU A 329 -11.86 13.37 -28.82
N TYR A 330 -11.93 12.71 -27.67
CA TYR A 330 -11.56 11.31 -27.49
C TYR A 330 -12.73 10.54 -26.90
N THR A 331 -13.17 9.49 -27.61
CA THR A 331 -14.30 8.63 -27.20
C THR A 331 -13.82 7.49 -26.32
N ILE A 332 -14.27 7.48 -25.07
CA ILE A 332 -13.89 6.52 -24.04
C ILE A 332 -15.02 5.50 -23.91
N THR A 333 -14.76 4.23 -24.20
CA THR A 333 -15.67 3.12 -23.88
C THR A 333 -15.09 2.33 -22.71
N GLN A 334 -15.73 2.40 -21.55
CA GLN A 334 -15.30 1.67 -20.35
C GLN A 334 -16.18 0.43 -20.15
N LEU A 335 -15.58 -0.75 -20.12
CA LEU A 335 -16.24 -2.03 -19.82
C LEU A 335 -16.85 -2.03 -18.41
N SER A 336 -17.76 -2.96 -18.11
CA SER A 336 -18.21 -3.17 -16.73
C SER A 336 -17.05 -3.64 -15.86
N TYR A 337 -17.05 -3.25 -14.59
CA TYR A 337 -16.25 -3.90 -13.57
C TYR A 337 -16.73 -5.36 -13.42
N PRO A 338 -15.84 -6.35 -13.19
CA PRO A 338 -16.22 -7.75 -13.05
C PRO A 338 -17.25 -7.97 -11.95
N ALA A 339 -18.17 -8.92 -12.10
CA ALA A 339 -19.17 -9.19 -11.06
C ALA A 339 -18.58 -10.07 -9.93
N ALA A 340 -19.04 -9.88 -8.69
CA ALA A 340 -18.64 -10.75 -7.59
C ALA A 340 -19.19 -12.18 -7.80
N VAL A 341 -18.41 -13.19 -7.44
CA VAL A 341 -18.86 -14.57 -7.23
C VAL A 341 -18.53 -14.98 -5.79
N SER A 342 -19.46 -15.66 -5.11
CA SER A 342 -19.17 -16.14 -3.76
C SER A 342 -18.25 -17.37 -3.82
N PHE A 343 -17.52 -17.62 -2.73
CA PHE A 343 -16.72 -18.85 -2.62
C PHE A 343 -17.62 -20.10 -2.70
N ALA A 344 -18.88 -20.03 -2.25
CA ALA A 344 -19.85 -21.11 -2.36
C ALA A 344 -20.19 -21.43 -3.82
N ASP A 345 -20.50 -20.39 -4.60
CA ASP A 345 -20.86 -20.52 -6.02
C ASP A 345 -19.66 -21.00 -6.84
N LEU A 346 -18.45 -20.48 -6.57
CA LEU A 346 -17.22 -20.93 -7.24
C LEU A 346 -16.89 -22.40 -6.93
N ARG A 347 -17.07 -22.87 -5.68
CA ARG A 347 -16.92 -24.30 -5.32
C ARG A 347 -17.98 -25.19 -5.99
N ALA A 348 -19.11 -24.62 -6.42
CA ALA A 348 -20.17 -25.30 -7.14
C ALA A 348 -19.99 -25.30 -8.67
N MET A 349 -19.03 -24.54 -9.21
CA MET A 349 -18.69 -24.58 -10.63
C MET A 349 -18.01 -25.91 -11.02
N ALA A 350 -18.09 -26.25 -12.31
CA ALA A 350 -17.36 -27.38 -12.86
C ALA A 350 -15.84 -27.09 -12.85
N PRO A 351 -14.98 -28.05 -12.45
CA PRO A 351 -13.54 -27.91 -12.60
C PRO A 351 -13.13 -27.76 -14.07
N GLY A 352 -12.10 -26.94 -14.33
CA GLY A 352 -11.66 -26.59 -15.67
C GLY A 352 -11.31 -25.11 -15.80
N GLN A 353 -11.17 -24.64 -17.04
CA GLN A 353 -10.87 -23.24 -17.33
C GLN A 353 -12.12 -22.37 -17.09
N LEU A 354 -11.94 -21.29 -16.33
CA LEU A 354 -12.95 -20.29 -16.05
C LEU A 354 -12.92 -19.21 -17.15
N THR A 355 -14.09 -18.90 -17.71
CA THR A 355 -14.25 -17.89 -18.78
C THR A 355 -15.26 -16.79 -18.39
N GLU A 356 -15.59 -16.71 -17.10
CA GLU A 356 -16.51 -15.70 -16.58
C GLU A 356 -15.70 -14.52 -16.06
N VAL A 357 -15.99 -13.31 -16.56
CA VAL A 357 -15.40 -12.05 -16.10
C VAL A 357 -15.97 -11.69 -14.73
N LYS A 358 -15.49 -12.36 -13.69
CA LYS A 358 -15.92 -12.26 -12.29
C LYS A 358 -14.73 -12.21 -11.35
N TYR A 359 -14.98 -11.90 -10.08
CA TYR A 359 -13.97 -11.91 -9.03
C TYR A 359 -14.46 -12.57 -7.74
N ILE A 360 -13.54 -13.18 -6.99
CA ILE A 360 -13.76 -13.55 -5.58
C ILE A 360 -13.16 -12.49 -4.66
N GLU A 361 -13.73 -12.35 -3.46
CA GLU A 361 -13.25 -11.43 -2.42
C GLU A 361 -12.97 -12.18 -1.11
N GLY A 362 -11.81 -11.94 -0.52
CA GLY A 362 -11.38 -12.65 0.69
C GLY A 362 -10.11 -12.07 1.30
N PHE A 363 -9.60 -12.74 2.34
CA PHE A 363 -8.36 -12.40 3.03
C PHE A 363 -7.25 -13.37 2.67
N ILE A 364 -6.06 -12.86 2.36
CA ILE A 364 -4.87 -13.72 2.21
C ILE A 364 -4.39 -14.16 3.60
N VAL A 365 -4.22 -15.47 3.81
CA VAL A 365 -3.87 -16.03 5.13
C VAL A 365 -2.48 -16.66 5.19
N SER A 366 -1.86 -16.88 4.03
CA SER A 366 -0.47 -17.29 3.83
C SER A 366 0.48 -16.09 3.75
N ASP A 367 1.76 -16.33 4.03
CA ASP A 367 2.84 -15.39 3.80
C ASP A 367 3.55 -15.73 2.47
N PRO A 368 3.67 -14.80 1.50
CA PRO A 368 4.29 -15.09 0.20
C PRO A 368 5.80 -15.36 0.31
N GLU A 369 6.46 -14.93 1.39
CA GLU A 369 7.88 -15.22 1.67
C GLU A 369 8.07 -16.51 2.49
N SER A 370 7.00 -17.15 2.99
CA SER A 370 7.14 -18.33 3.85
C SER A 370 7.36 -19.61 3.05
N ALA A 371 8.51 -20.24 3.30
CA ALA A 371 8.78 -21.60 2.84
C ALA A 371 7.82 -22.66 3.45
N ASN A 372 6.97 -22.31 4.42
CA ASN A 372 6.02 -23.26 5.04
C ASN A 372 4.62 -23.27 4.42
N VAL A 373 4.37 -22.60 3.30
CA VAL A 373 3.03 -22.54 2.68
C VAL A 373 2.56 -23.91 2.16
N CYS A 374 3.42 -24.67 1.46
CA CYS A 374 3.08 -26.02 0.99
C CYS A 374 4.28 -26.98 1.12
N GLN A 375 4.11 -28.23 0.65
CA GLN A 375 5.21 -29.13 0.41
C GLN A 375 5.91 -28.73 -0.89
N SER A 376 7.22 -28.96 -0.99
CA SER A 376 7.97 -28.72 -2.22
C SER A 376 7.70 -29.89 -3.18
N PRO A 377 7.01 -29.72 -4.33
CA PRO A 377 6.59 -30.85 -5.15
C PRO A 377 7.79 -31.62 -5.69
N GLN A 378 7.73 -32.95 -5.60
CA GLN A 378 8.83 -33.77 -6.08
C GLN A 378 8.83 -33.86 -7.62
N THR A 379 9.90 -33.38 -8.27
CA THR A 379 10.06 -33.29 -9.75
C THR A 379 10.94 -34.39 -10.35
N GLY A 380 11.50 -35.25 -9.51
CA GLY A 380 12.25 -36.44 -9.89
C GLY A 380 12.61 -37.27 -8.66
N GLN A 381 13.22 -38.44 -8.81
CA GLN A 381 13.73 -39.17 -7.65
C GLN A 381 14.76 -38.27 -6.92
N PHE A 382 14.44 -37.86 -5.68
CA PHE A 382 15.26 -36.98 -4.85
C PHE A 382 15.51 -35.57 -5.44
N LYS A 383 14.55 -35.04 -6.21
CA LYS A 383 14.51 -33.65 -6.69
C LYS A 383 13.16 -33.02 -6.35
N TYR A 384 13.15 -31.75 -5.97
CA TYR A 384 11.94 -31.01 -5.62
C TYR A 384 11.95 -29.66 -6.31
N ASP A 385 10.76 -29.15 -6.62
CA ASP A 385 10.51 -27.74 -6.92
C ASP A 385 10.38 -27.00 -5.57
N PHE A 386 11.38 -26.19 -5.24
CA PHE A 386 11.38 -25.36 -4.04
C PHE A 386 10.66 -24.01 -4.24
N GLU A 387 10.42 -23.63 -5.50
CA GLU A 387 9.75 -22.38 -5.88
C GLU A 387 8.24 -22.44 -5.66
N GLU A 388 7.62 -23.63 -5.68
CA GLU A 388 6.16 -23.81 -5.48
C GLU A 388 5.65 -23.15 -4.19
N ASN A 389 6.46 -23.12 -3.12
CA ASN A 389 6.11 -22.45 -1.87
C ASN A 389 5.84 -20.95 -2.10
N TYR A 390 6.73 -20.29 -2.83
CA TYR A 390 6.66 -18.87 -3.15
C TYR A 390 5.70 -18.56 -4.32
N LYS A 391 5.30 -19.57 -5.10
CA LYS A 391 4.19 -19.50 -6.08
C LYS A 391 2.81 -19.80 -5.46
N THR A 392 2.74 -20.20 -4.20
CA THR A 392 1.48 -20.58 -3.54
C THR A 392 1.02 -19.51 -2.58
N ALA A 393 -0.29 -19.27 -2.55
CA ALA A 393 -0.95 -18.56 -1.46
C ALA A 393 -2.26 -19.27 -1.05
N TYR A 394 -2.85 -18.85 0.06
CA TYR A 394 -4.20 -19.27 0.47
C TYR A 394 -5.06 -18.05 0.72
N ILE A 395 -6.30 -18.07 0.20
CA ILE A 395 -7.31 -17.04 0.45
C ILE A 395 -8.50 -17.65 1.18
N GLU A 396 -8.93 -16.98 2.24
CA GLU A 396 -10.10 -17.30 3.06
C GLU A 396 -11.26 -16.34 2.74
N SER A 397 -12.48 -16.86 2.68
CA SER A 397 -13.67 -16.04 2.42
C SER A 397 -13.91 -15.01 3.53
N VAL A 398 -14.59 -13.91 3.20
CA VAL A 398 -14.87 -12.81 4.15
C VAL A 398 -15.67 -13.27 5.39
N ASP A 399 -16.43 -14.36 5.28
CA ASP A 399 -17.16 -14.99 6.39
C ASP A 399 -16.37 -16.08 7.15
N GLY A 400 -15.12 -16.34 6.76
CA GLY A 400 -14.25 -17.37 7.33
C GLY A 400 -14.65 -18.81 7.01
N LYS A 401 -15.65 -18.99 6.14
CA LYS A 401 -16.25 -20.31 5.95
C LYS A 401 -15.41 -21.23 5.07
N TYR A 402 -14.82 -20.72 3.98
CA TYR A 402 -14.18 -21.52 2.94
C TYR A 402 -12.81 -20.95 2.54
N GLY A 403 -11.88 -21.82 2.15
CA GLY A 403 -10.58 -21.43 1.60
C GLY A 403 -10.35 -21.95 0.17
N PHE A 404 -9.46 -21.26 -0.55
CA PHE A 404 -8.88 -21.74 -1.82
C PHE A 404 -7.36 -21.68 -1.73
N ARG A 405 -6.70 -22.69 -2.33
CA ARG A 405 -5.29 -22.56 -2.72
C ARG A 405 -5.21 -21.71 -3.98
N LEU A 406 -4.27 -20.77 -4.00
CA LEU A 406 -3.91 -19.97 -5.15
C LEU A 406 -2.55 -20.45 -5.64
N ARG A 407 -2.40 -20.65 -6.95
CA ARG A 407 -1.10 -20.91 -7.58
C ARG A 407 -0.81 -19.89 -8.68
N PHE A 408 0.22 -19.11 -8.45
CA PHE A 408 0.75 -18.10 -9.36
C PHE A 408 1.68 -18.74 -10.40
N ALA A 409 1.81 -18.08 -11.56
CA ALA A 409 2.63 -18.58 -12.67
C ALA A 409 4.13 -18.44 -12.38
N THR A 410 4.56 -17.34 -11.77
CA THR A 410 5.94 -17.15 -11.26
C THR A 410 5.95 -16.72 -9.79
N ILE A 411 7.14 -16.58 -9.20
CA ILE A 411 7.32 -16.06 -7.83
C ILE A 411 6.95 -14.57 -7.78
N GLU A 412 7.38 -13.81 -8.79
CA GLU A 412 7.16 -12.37 -8.92
C GLU A 412 5.68 -12.01 -9.10
N ASP A 413 4.88 -12.95 -9.60
CA ASP A 413 3.42 -12.81 -9.68
C ASP A 413 2.73 -12.87 -8.30
N ASN A 414 3.34 -13.50 -7.29
CA ASN A 414 2.75 -13.68 -5.96
C ASN A 414 2.94 -12.43 -5.08
N VAL A 415 2.24 -11.35 -5.44
CA VAL A 415 2.19 -10.09 -4.66
C VAL A 415 1.15 -10.14 -3.52
N ALA A 416 0.74 -11.33 -3.08
CA ALA A 416 -0.34 -11.52 -2.13
C ALA A 416 0.13 -11.39 -0.67
N GLU A 417 0.18 -10.16 -0.14
CA GLU A 417 0.57 -9.90 1.25
C GLU A 417 -0.37 -10.57 2.27
N ARG A 418 0.20 -11.26 3.27
CA ARG A 418 -0.55 -11.88 4.37
C ARG A 418 -1.43 -10.84 5.08
N TRP A 419 -2.66 -11.22 5.40
CA TRP A 419 -3.71 -10.40 6.04
C TRP A 419 -4.31 -9.28 5.19
N SER A 420 -3.87 -9.09 3.93
CA SER A 420 -4.56 -8.17 3.02
C SER A 420 -5.95 -8.70 2.66
N ARG A 421 -6.92 -7.80 2.50
CA ARG A 421 -8.24 -8.11 1.91
C ARG A 421 -8.18 -7.76 0.44
N VAL A 422 -8.44 -8.73 -0.44
CA VAL A 422 -8.23 -8.59 -1.88
C VAL A 422 -9.44 -9.03 -2.70
N ARG A 423 -9.51 -8.52 -3.93
CA ARG A 423 -10.33 -9.08 -5.01
C ARG A 423 -9.42 -9.75 -6.03
N ILE A 424 -9.74 -11.00 -6.36
CA ILE A 424 -9.00 -11.79 -7.35
C ILE A 424 -9.93 -12.07 -8.53
N SER A 425 -9.55 -11.62 -9.71
CA SER A 425 -10.21 -11.99 -10.96
C SER A 425 -10.10 -13.50 -11.17
N ILE A 426 -11.21 -14.16 -11.48
CA ILE A 426 -11.22 -15.58 -11.82
C ILE A 426 -11.15 -15.84 -13.33
N ASP A 427 -11.19 -14.79 -14.15
CA ASP A 427 -11.17 -14.91 -15.60
C ASP A 427 -9.84 -15.50 -16.10
N GLY A 428 -9.92 -16.49 -16.99
CA GLY A 428 -8.78 -17.23 -17.54
C GLY A 428 -8.14 -18.26 -16.60
N LEU A 429 -8.41 -18.22 -15.29
CA LEU A 429 -7.85 -19.17 -14.32
C LEU A 429 -8.38 -20.59 -14.51
N THR A 430 -7.66 -21.58 -14.01
CA THR A 430 -8.11 -22.98 -13.96
C THR A 430 -8.56 -23.35 -12.56
N LEU A 431 -9.83 -23.75 -12.41
CA LEU A 431 -10.38 -24.32 -11.19
C LEU A 431 -10.08 -25.81 -11.10
N GLN A 432 -9.34 -26.21 -10.08
CA GLN A 432 -9.08 -27.61 -9.74
C GLN A 432 -9.85 -28.00 -8.48
N ARG A 433 -10.29 -29.25 -8.41
CA ARG A 433 -11.06 -29.82 -7.29
C ARG A 433 -10.50 -31.20 -6.92
N GLN A 434 -10.33 -31.44 -5.64
CA GLN A 434 -10.15 -32.74 -5.02
C GLN A 434 -11.41 -33.06 -4.22
N ASP A 435 -11.91 -34.29 -4.26
CA ASP A 435 -13.17 -34.69 -3.59
C ASP A 435 -12.97 -35.30 -2.20
N ASP A 436 -11.78 -35.85 -1.92
CA ASP A 436 -11.49 -36.47 -0.62
C ASP A 436 -10.07 -36.10 -0.13
N PRO A 437 -9.95 -35.21 0.88
CA PRO A 437 -10.99 -34.28 1.33
C PRO A 437 -11.35 -33.23 0.27
N LEU A 438 -12.52 -32.62 0.42
CA LEU A 438 -13.07 -31.65 -0.53
C LEU A 438 -12.34 -30.29 -0.49
N CYS A 439 -11.34 -30.10 -1.34
CA CYS A 439 -10.59 -28.85 -1.46
C CYS A 439 -10.41 -28.37 -2.91
N PHE A 440 -10.03 -27.09 -3.06
CA PHE A 440 -10.01 -26.40 -4.35
C PHE A 440 -8.74 -25.56 -4.54
N THR A 441 -8.22 -25.56 -5.78
CA THR A 441 -7.11 -24.71 -6.20
C THR A 441 -7.53 -23.84 -7.39
N LEU A 442 -7.21 -22.55 -7.35
CA LEU A 442 -7.19 -21.67 -8.52
C LEU A 442 -5.76 -21.59 -9.04
N ASP A 443 -5.59 -21.83 -10.34
CA ASP A 443 -4.30 -22.01 -10.99
C ASP A 443 -4.13 -21.06 -12.18
N GLY A 444 -2.88 -20.62 -12.41
CA GLY A 444 -2.51 -19.70 -13.47
C GLY A 444 -2.66 -18.21 -13.10
N LEU A 445 -2.61 -17.87 -11.81
CA LEU A 445 -2.66 -16.46 -11.38
C LEU A 445 -1.40 -15.70 -11.84
N GLN A 446 -1.59 -14.42 -12.15
CA GLN A 446 -0.53 -13.45 -12.41
C GLN A 446 -0.64 -12.30 -11.38
N ALA A 447 0.35 -11.41 -11.30
CA ALA A 447 0.26 -10.21 -10.45
C ALA A 447 -1.03 -9.41 -10.73
N GLY A 448 -1.40 -9.27 -12.01
CA GLY A 448 -2.64 -8.60 -12.45
C GLY A 448 -3.94 -9.35 -12.16
N SER A 449 -3.89 -10.60 -11.66
CA SER A 449 -5.08 -11.31 -11.18
C SER A 449 -5.61 -10.71 -9.87
N ILE A 450 -4.76 -10.07 -9.05
CA ILE A 450 -5.19 -9.27 -7.90
C ILE A 450 -5.61 -7.90 -8.41
N ILE A 451 -6.92 -7.72 -8.59
CA ILE A 451 -7.50 -6.55 -9.26
C ILE A 451 -7.80 -5.38 -8.32
N GLU A 452 -7.83 -5.63 -7.00
CA GLU A 452 -8.05 -4.60 -5.98
C GLU A 452 -7.54 -5.10 -4.61
N VAL A 453 -6.74 -4.28 -3.92
CA VAL A 453 -6.43 -4.45 -2.50
C VAL A 453 -7.36 -3.52 -1.71
N ILE A 454 -8.35 -4.10 -1.03
CA ILE A 454 -9.41 -3.37 -0.31
C ILE A 454 -8.86 -2.78 0.99
N SER A 455 -7.96 -3.50 1.67
CA SER A 455 -7.29 -3.04 2.88
C SER A 455 -5.86 -3.56 2.94
N ALA A 456 -4.98 -2.74 3.52
CA ALA A 456 -3.64 -3.16 3.93
C ALA A 456 -3.70 -4.35 4.93
N PRO A 457 -2.60 -5.09 5.12
CA PRO A 457 -2.49 -6.16 6.10
C PRO A 457 -2.98 -5.81 7.51
N ASP A 458 -4.01 -6.51 7.98
CA ASP A 458 -4.49 -6.42 9.37
C ASP A 458 -5.01 -7.79 9.84
N GLU A 459 -4.28 -8.43 10.76
CA GLU A 459 -4.63 -9.77 11.26
C GLU A 459 -5.95 -9.82 12.05
N TYR A 460 -6.42 -8.67 12.56
CA TYR A 460 -7.63 -8.58 13.38
C TYR A 460 -8.91 -8.52 12.53
N LEU A 461 -8.78 -8.22 11.22
CA LEU A 461 -9.89 -8.28 10.27
C LEU A 461 -10.14 -9.70 9.73
N VAL A 462 -9.15 -10.59 9.84
CA VAL A 462 -9.22 -11.96 9.33
C VAL A 462 -10.06 -12.83 10.28
N PRO A 463 -11.13 -13.50 9.79
CA PRO A 463 -11.87 -14.47 10.59
C PRO A 463 -10.94 -15.57 11.11
N THR A 464 -10.69 -15.61 12.43
CA THR A 464 -9.85 -16.66 13.04
C THR A 464 -10.75 -17.62 13.81
N LYS A 465 -10.95 -18.82 13.25
CA LYS A 465 -11.81 -19.85 13.84
C LYS A 465 -11.13 -20.53 15.03
N LYS A 466 -11.77 -20.56 16.20
CA LYS A 466 -11.30 -21.32 17.36
C LYS A 466 -11.98 -22.69 17.38
N LYS A 467 -11.19 -23.76 17.30
CA LYS A 467 -11.68 -25.15 17.19
C LYS A 467 -10.84 -26.14 17.99
N THR A 468 -11.41 -27.29 18.30
CA THR A 468 -10.69 -28.54 18.63
C THR A 468 -10.37 -29.31 17.36
N VAL A 469 -9.54 -30.36 17.43
CA VAL A 469 -9.19 -31.16 16.23
C VAL A 469 -10.42 -31.90 15.68
N ALA A 470 -11.33 -32.35 16.56
CA ALA A 470 -12.55 -33.06 16.16
C ALA A 470 -13.61 -32.17 15.46
N GLU A 471 -13.49 -30.84 15.55
CA GLU A 471 -14.40 -29.88 14.91
C GLU A 471 -13.94 -29.45 13.51
N LEU A 472 -12.83 -30.01 13.02
CA LEU A 472 -12.31 -29.75 11.68
C LEU A 472 -13.16 -30.44 10.60
N THR A 473 -13.40 -29.71 9.53
CA THR A 473 -14.21 -30.09 8.37
C THR A 473 -13.46 -29.76 7.08
N ASP A 474 -13.86 -30.35 5.95
CA ASP A 474 -13.28 -30.03 4.64
C ASP A 474 -13.41 -28.53 4.29
N ASP A 475 -14.43 -27.85 4.83
CA ASP A 475 -14.63 -26.41 4.68
C ASP A 475 -13.53 -25.57 5.37
N ASP A 476 -12.81 -26.13 6.36
CA ASP A 476 -11.69 -25.45 7.01
C ASP A 476 -10.39 -25.51 6.20
N ILE A 477 -10.31 -26.32 5.14
CA ILE A 477 -9.10 -26.44 4.32
C ILE A 477 -8.81 -25.10 3.64
N TYR A 478 -7.54 -24.68 3.70
CA TYR A 478 -7.02 -23.41 3.22
C TYR A 478 -7.56 -22.16 3.96
N THR A 479 -8.05 -22.34 5.19
CA THR A 479 -8.47 -21.26 6.10
C THR A 479 -7.62 -21.20 7.38
N MET A 480 -7.67 -20.07 8.08
CA MET A 480 -6.98 -19.80 9.33
C MET A 480 -7.76 -20.37 10.53
N VAL A 481 -7.17 -21.36 11.19
CA VAL A 481 -7.72 -21.98 12.39
C VAL A 481 -6.74 -21.83 13.55
N SER A 482 -7.29 -21.50 14.73
CA SER A 482 -6.62 -21.56 16.02
C SER A 482 -7.12 -22.81 16.75
N LEU A 483 -6.31 -23.88 16.74
CA LEU A 483 -6.60 -25.10 17.49
C LEU A 483 -6.35 -24.86 18.98
N GLN A 484 -7.33 -25.22 19.81
CA GLN A 484 -7.34 -24.94 21.25
C GLN A 484 -6.86 -26.14 22.09
N ASN A 485 -6.22 -25.85 23.22
CA ASN A 485 -5.78 -26.83 24.22
C ASN A 485 -4.83 -27.91 23.66
N MET A 486 -3.87 -27.50 22.85
CA MET A 486 -2.91 -28.37 22.17
C MET A 486 -1.64 -28.57 23.02
N GLU A 487 -1.07 -29.77 22.98
CA GLU A 487 0.25 -30.14 23.53
C GLU A 487 1.04 -30.95 22.48
N ILE A 488 2.38 -30.80 22.47
CA ILE A 488 3.28 -31.68 21.71
C ILE A 488 3.53 -32.94 22.53
N LEU A 489 3.24 -34.12 21.95
CA LEU A 489 3.36 -35.37 22.67
C LEU A 489 4.83 -35.73 22.94
N CYS A 490 5.62 -35.88 21.88
CA CYS A 490 7.02 -36.28 21.99
C CYS A 490 7.86 -35.03 22.28
N LYS A 491 8.38 -34.96 23.51
CA LYS A 491 8.96 -33.73 24.07
C LYS A 491 10.40 -33.50 23.63
N ASP A 492 11.06 -34.58 23.23
CA ASP A 492 12.44 -34.56 22.78
C ASP A 492 12.54 -34.05 21.34
N GLY A 493 13.52 -33.18 21.13
CA GLY A 493 13.92 -32.72 19.82
C GLY A 493 13.25 -31.45 19.31
N SER A 494 12.75 -31.50 18.08
CA SER A 494 12.50 -30.33 17.23
C SER A 494 11.11 -30.33 16.58
N TYR A 495 10.78 -29.27 15.82
CA TYR A 495 9.58 -29.29 14.96
C TYR A 495 9.78 -30.15 13.69
N THR A 496 11.00 -30.64 13.41
CA THR A 496 11.32 -31.52 12.28
C THR A 496 12.31 -32.62 12.70
N ASN A 497 11.80 -33.69 13.30
CA ASN A 497 12.57 -34.84 13.79
C ASN A 497 13.05 -35.77 12.66
N CYS A 498 13.89 -35.21 11.78
CA CYS A 498 14.50 -35.83 10.61
C CYS A 498 15.97 -35.37 10.51
N SER A 499 16.84 -36.13 9.83
CA SER A 499 18.24 -35.69 9.65
C SER A 499 18.42 -34.65 8.55
N ASP A 500 19.09 -33.53 8.86
CA ASP A 500 19.50 -32.52 7.89
C ASP A 500 20.61 -32.99 6.94
N GLY A 501 21.30 -34.10 7.27
CA GLY A 501 22.18 -34.78 6.31
C GLY A 501 21.43 -35.23 5.05
N TYR A 502 20.14 -35.54 5.19
CA TYR A 502 19.25 -35.89 4.09
C TYR A 502 18.38 -34.72 3.58
N SER A 503 18.51 -33.54 4.18
CA SER A 503 17.82 -32.32 3.73
C SER A 503 18.57 -31.65 2.57
N ILE A 504 17.97 -30.62 1.99
CA ILE A 504 18.64 -29.73 1.05
C ILE A 504 19.77 -28.98 1.78
N LYS A 505 20.88 -28.75 1.09
CA LYS A 505 21.91 -27.80 1.51
C LYS A 505 21.46 -26.39 1.14
N ASP A 506 21.42 -25.49 2.13
CA ASP A 506 20.98 -24.10 1.97
C ASP A 506 21.81 -23.17 2.88
N GLU A 507 22.21 -22.00 2.42
CA GLU A 507 23.14 -21.13 3.17
C GLU A 507 22.53 -20.48 4.42
N ALA A 508 21.21 -20.27 4.47
CA ALA A 508 20.53 -19.66 5.61
C ALA A 508 20.05 -20.69 6.64
N VAL A 509 19.80 -21.94 6.20
CA VAL A 509 18.98 -22.92 6.93
C VAL A 509 19.72 -24.24 7.19
N ASN A 510 20.70 -24.59 6.36
CA ASN A 510 21.53 -25.80 6.45
C ASN A 510 22.92 -25.62 5.76
N PRO A 511 23.78 -24.67 6.18
CA PRO A 511 24.93 -24.23 5.38
C PRO A 511 26.08 -25.25 5.29
N TYR A 512 26.27 -26.05 6.34
CA TYR A 512 27.39 -26.99 6.46
C TYR A 512 27.06 -28.41 6.04
N SER A 513 25.78 -28.72 5.80
CA SER A 513 25.28 -30.07 5.64
C SER A 513 24.15 -30.18 4.61
N GLY A 514 23.67 -31.39 4.36
CA GLY A 514 22.68 -31.66 3.31
C GLY A 514 23.29 -32.07 1.97
N THR A 515 22.42 -32.41 1.04
CA THR A 515 22.73 -33.11 -0.21
C THR A 515 22.09 -32.39 -1.40
N THR A 516 22.72 -32.46 -2.56
CA THR A 516 22.13 -32.00 -3.84
C THR A 516 21.01 -32.91 -4.35
N ALA A 517 20.82 -34.06 -3.69
CA ALA A 517 19.70 -34.97 -3.88
C ALA A 517 19.00 -35.19 -2.52
N PRO A 518 18.21 -34.22 -2.02
CA PRO A 518 17.49 -34.35 -0.75
C PRO A 518 16.51 -35.54 -0.72
N ARG A 519 16.29 -36.08 0.46
CA ARG A 519 15.38 -37.23 0.69
C ARG A 519 14.05 -36.82 1.32
N TRP A 520 13.96 -35.58 1.80
CA TRP A 520 12.76 -34.98 2.36
C TRP A 520 12.74 -33.46 2.15
N ASP A 521 11.53 -32.91 2.16
CA ASP A 521 11.21 -31.50 1.99
C ASP A 521 10.30 -30.97 3.12
N THR A 522 9.43 -31.83 3.68
CA THR A 522 8.49 -31.48 4.75
C THR A 522 8.49 -32.61 5.77
N ALA A 523 8.55 -32.28 7.06
CA ALA A 523 8.40 -33.25 8.15
C ALA A 523 7.13 -32.97 8.98
N PRO A 524 6.42 -34.02 9.41
CA PRO A 524 5.29 -33.92 10.33
C PRO A 524 5.76 -34.04 11.80
N LEU A 525 5.11 -33.28 12.69
CA LEU A 525 5.19 -33.44 14.14
C LEU A 525 3.79 -33.75 14.69
N LEU A 526 3.66 -34.78 15.53
CA LEU A 526 2.36 -35.16 16.10
C LEU A 526 1.98 -34.29 17.31
N VAL A 527 0.82 -33.63 17.23
CA VAL A 527 0.25 -32.83 18.32
C VAL A 527 -1.16 -33.29 18.66
N SER A 528 -1.54 -33.13 19.94
CA SER A 528 -2.81 -33.64 20.48
C SER A 528 -3.57 -32.57 21.26
N ASP A 529 -4.90 -32.60 21.18
CA ASP A 529 -5.77 -31.85 22.07
C ASP A 529 -6.02 -32.59 23.41
N THR A 530 -6.65 -31.91 24.38
CA THR A 530 -7.00 -32.50 25.68
C THR A 530 -7.92 -33.71 25.60
N SER A 531 -8.66 -33.90 24.51
CA SER A 531 -9.53 -35.07 24.31
C SER A 531 -8.80 -36.25 23.67
N GLY A 532 -7.52 -36.08 23.29
CA GLY A 532 -6.71 -37.13 22.66
C GLY A 532 -6.89 -37.23 21.15
N ASN A 533 -7.62 -36.29 20.53
CA ASN A 533 -7.62 -36.18 19.08
C ASN A 533 -6.25 -35.66 18.62
N VAL A 534 -5.81 -36.08 17.44
CA VAL A 534 -4.48 -35.75 16.93
C VAL A 534 -4.51 -35.16 15.54
N ILE A 535 -3.55 -34.27 15.30
CA ILE A 535 -3.26 -33.68 14.00
C ILE A 535 -1.75 -33.62 13.84
N TYR A 536 -1.26 -33.77 12.61
CA TYR A 536 0.15 -33.53 12.32
C TYR A 536 0.34 -32.07 11.92
N MET A 537 1.28 -31.41 12.60
CA MET A 537 1.78 -30.10 12.22
C MET A 537 2.88 -30.30 11.16
N LEU A 538 2.77 -29.62 10.01
CA LEU A 538 3.76 -29.74 8.94
C LEU A 538 4.74 -28.56 8.96
N THR A 539 6.03 -28.90 8.86
CA THR A 539 7.11 -27.92 8.78
C THR A 539 8.06 -28.26 7.62
N ASN A 540 8.23 -27.35 6.67
CA ASN A 540 9.14 -27.49 5.53
C ASN A 540 10.62 -27.39 5.98
N ALA A 541 11.50 -28.13 5.32
CA ALA A 541 12.94 -28.20 5.57
C ALA A 541 13.66 -26.86 5.35
N MET A 542 13.11 -25.99 4.50
CA MET A 542 13.59 -24.62 4.26
C MET A 542 13.14 -23.61 5.33
N VAL A 543 12.40 -24.04 6.36
CA VAL A 543 11.98 -23.16 7.45
C VAL A 543 13.13 -22.94 8.45
N PRO A 544 13.55 -21.68 8.71
CA PRO A 544 14.63 -21.40 9.66
C PRO A 544 14.29 -21.84 11.09
N TRP A 545 13.05 -21.61 11.54
CA TRP A 545 12.62 -21.87 12.91
C TRP A 545 12.35 -23.34 13.25
N ARG A 546 12.48 -24.27 12.29
CA ARG A 546 12.11 -25.68 12.44
C ARG A 546 12.88 -26.44 13.55
N ARG A 547 14.07 -25.97 13.92
CA ARG A 547 14.90 -26.51 15.02
C ARG A 547 14.99 -25.59 16.25
N ASN A 548 14.08 -24.62 16.39
CA ASN A 548 14.08 -23.71 17.54
C ASN A 548 13.48 -24.36 18.78
N GLY A 549 14.18 -24.28 19.93
CA GLY A 549 13.71 -24.79 21.22
C GLY A 549 14.74 -24.61 22.32
N THR A 550 14.76 -25.49 23.32
CA THR A 550 15.52 -25.32 24.57
C THR A 550 16.55 -26.43 24.77
N PHE A 551 17.78 -26.03 25.10
CA PHE A 551 18.84 -26.93 25.55
C PHE A 551 18.87 -27.00 27.08
N TYR A 552 18.77 -28.19 27.64
CA TYR A 552 19.05 -28.42 29.06
C TYR A 552 20.51 -28.81 29.25
N GLY A 553 21.15 -28.29 30.30
CA GLY A 553 22.59 -28.41 30.56
C GLY A 553 23.14 -29.82 30.80
N ASN A 554 22.28 -30.85 30.74
CA ASN A 554 22.62 -32.28 30.74
C ASN A 554 22.83 -32.85 29.32
N GLY A 555 22.57 -32.07 28.26
CA GLY A 555 22.62 -32.54 26.87
C GLY A 555 21.27 -32.98 26.29
N THR A 556 20.16 -32.79 27.03
CA THR A 556 18.81 -33.02 26.50
C THR A 556 18.36 -31.79 25.68
N GLU A 557 17.88 -32.06 24.48
CA GLU A 557 17.38 -31.07 23.51
C GLU A 557 15.86 -31.23 23.40
N VAL A 558 15.08 -30.18 23.70
CA VAL A 558 13.60 -30.25 23.66
C VAL A 558 12.97 -29.15 22.82
N VAL A 559 11.86 -29.50 22.18
CA VAL A 559 10.98 -28.54 21.51
C VAL A 559 10.23 -27.75 22.58
N ALA A 560 9.67 -26.59 22.25
CA ALA A 560 8.94 -25.78 23.23
C ALA A 560 7.79 -26.59 23.87
N GLN A 561 7.69 -26.52 25.21
CA GLN A 561 6.82 -27.36 26.03
C GLN A 561 5.69 -26.56 26.69
N GLY A 562 4.56 -27.23 26.90
CA GLY A 562 3.40 -26.69 27.61
C GLY A 562 2.10 -27.12 26.97
N SER A 563 1.04 -26.38 27.27
CA SER A 563 -0.21 -26.41 26.50
C SER A 563 -0.65 -24.99 26.10
N GLY A 564 -1.42 -24.90 25.02
CA GLY A 564 -1.96 -23.63 24.56
C GLY A 564 -2.68 -23.72 23.21
N THR A 565 -2.37 -22.82 22.28
CA THR A 565 -3.04 -22.72 20.98
C THR A 565 -2.07 -22.81 19.82
N PHE A 566 -2.47 -23.55 18.79
CA PHE A 566 -1.73 -23.68 17.53
C PHE A 566 -2.55 -22.98 16.44
N ARG A 567 -2.12 -21.80 16.02
CA ARG A 567 -2.68 -21.07 14.88
C ARG A 567 -2.02 -21.60 13.60
N GLY A 568 -2.75 -21.62 12.50
CA GLY A 568 -2.20 -22.02 11.21
C GLY A 568 -3.27 -22.28 10.17
N ILE A 569 -2.82 -22.58 8.96
CA ILE A 569 -3.68 -22.96 7.85
C ILE A 569 -3.92 -24.47 7.90
N ILE A 570 -5.17 -24.90 7.78
CA ILE A 570 -5.50 -26.33 7.66
C ILE A 570 -5.25 -26.77 6.22
N THR A 571 -4.54 -27.88 6.02
CA THR A 571 -4.26 -28.46 4.70
C THR A 571 -4.60 -29.94 4.61
N ALA A 572 -4.69 -30.43 3.37
CA ALA A 572 -5.06 -31.80 3.01
C ALA A 572 -3.87 -32.64 2.48
N GLU A 573 -2.65 -32.12 2.58
CA GLU A 573 -1.49 -32.67 1.85
C GLU A 573 -1.14 -34.11 2.23
N GLU A 574 -0.69 -34.89 1.25
CA GLU A 574 -0.17 -36.24 1.46
C GLU A 574 1.36 -36.25 1.47
N LEU A 575 1.96 -36.85 2.50
CA LEU A 575 3.41 -37.05 2.60
C LEU A 575 3.73 -38.54 2.57
N VAL A 576 3.83 -39.10 1.36
CA VAL A 576 4.02 -40.54 1.08
C VAL A 576 5.06 -41.24 1.98
N ARG A 577 6.18 -40.55 2.26
CA ARG A 577 7.30 -41.00 3.13
C ARG A 577 6.87 -41.44 4.53
N TYR A 578 5.85 -40.80 5.08
CA TYR A 578 5.31 -41.07 6.41
C TYR A 578 4.00 -41.89 6.33
N GLY A 579 3.52 -42.21 5.13
CA GLY A 579 2.22 -42.86 4.92
C GLY A 579 1.05 -41.96 5.35
N ASP A 580 0.00 -42.58 5.89
CA ASP A 580 -1.18 -41.85 6.34
C ASP A 580 -0.88 -40.94 7.55
N LEU A 581 -1.26 -39.67 7.44
CA LEU A 581 -1.14 -38.61 8.45
C LEU A 581 -2.52 -38.05 8.83
N GLY A 582 -3.60 -38.80 8.59
CA GLY A 582 -4.97 -38.36 8.77
C GLY A 582 -5.46 -37.42 7.68
N ARG A 583 -6.74 -37.04 7.76
CA ARG A 583 -7.43 -36.20 6.78
C ARG A 583 -6.85 -34.78 6.71
N TYR A 584 -6.74 -34.13 7.86
CA TYR A 584 -6.29 -32.75 8.00
C TYR A 584 -4.91 -32.65 8.63
N LYS A 585 -4.17 -31.60 8.26
CA LYS A 585 -2.88 -31.20 8.83
C LYS A 585 -2.91 -29.70 9.09
N ILE A 586 -1.99 -29.19 9.91
CA ILE A 586 -1.89 -27.75 10.20
C ILE A 586 -0.51 -27.21 9.84
N ARG A 587 -0.48 -26.04 9.19
CA ARG A 587 0.73 -25.28 8.86
C ARG A 587 0.73 -23.92 9.56
N PRO A 588 1.47 -23.76 10.67
CA PRO A 588 1.84 -22.45 11.20
C PRO A 588 2.72 -21.73 10.17
N MET A 589 2.52 -20.44 9.93
CA MET A 589 3.37 -19.69 8.98
C MET A 589 4.63 -19.17 9.66
N SER A 590 4.54 -18.82 10.94
CA SER A 590 5.67 -18.44 11.81
C SER A 590 5.69 -19.26 13.10
N GLN A 591 6.82 -19.28 13.79
CA GLN A 591 6.91 -19.90 15.12
C GLN A 591 5.94 -19.25 16.14
N THR A 592 5.63 -17.96 15.99
CA THR A 592 4.72 -17.23 16.90
C THR A 592 3.25 -17.63 16.78
N ASP A 593 2.89 -18.36 15.72
CA ASP A 593 1.58 -19.01 15.57
C ASP A 593 1.45 -20.23 16.53
N ILE A 594 2.56 -20.77 17.06
CA ILE A 594 2.60 -21.85 18.06
C ILE A 594 2.77 -21.22 19.45
N GLN A 595 1.74 -21.28 20.29
CA GLN A 595 1.72 -20.59 21.58
C GLN A 595 1.43 -21.53 22.76
N PHE A 596 2.36 -21.55 23.73
CA PHE A 596 2.19 -22.22 25.01
C PHE A 596 2.03 -21.17 26.11
N PHE A 597 0.90 -21.19 26.80
CA PHE A 597 0.55 -20.24 27.87
C PHE A 597 0.11 -20.94 29.16
N SER A 598 0.21 -22.27 29.21
CA SER A 598 -0.07 -23.09 30.38
C SER A 598 0.92 -24.25 30.46
N PRO A 599 1.11 -24.88 31.63
CA PRO A 599 1.82 -26.15 31.74
C PRO A 599 1.23 -27.21 30.81
N ALA A 600 2.01 -28.27 30.52
CA ALA A 600 1.49 -29.46 29.86
C ALA A 600 0.23 -29.97 30.58
N PHE A 601 -0.82 -30.32 29.83
CA PHE A 601 -2.02 -30.91 30.41
C PHE A 601 -1.79 -32.40 30.69
N SER A 602 -0.91 -33.06 29.92
CA SER A 602 -0.62 -34.48 30.06
C SER A 602 0.44 -34.75 31.13
N LYS A 603 0.19 -35.79 31.94
CA LYS A 603 1.11 -36.33 32.95
C LYS A 603 1.64 -37.68 32.49
N THR A 604 2.95 -37.85 32.50
CA THR A 604 3.61 -39.13 32.17
C THR A 604 3.43 -40.15 33.30
N ILE A 605 2.94 -41.34 32.96
CA ILE A 605 2.90 -42.53 33.84
C ILE A 605 4.21 -43.29 33.76
N VAL A 606 4.67 -43.53 32.52
CA VAL A 606 5.93 -44.18 32.21
C VAL A 606 6.45 -43.68 30.87
N GLU A 607 7.77 -43.54 30.73
CA GLU A 607 8.42 -43.19 29.47
C GLU A 607 9.78 -43.88 29.32
N TRP A 608 10.00 -44.47 28.15
CA TRP A 608 11.30 -44.85 27.64
C TRP A 608 11.67 -43.85 26.56
N ASN A 609 12.76 -43.13 26.80
CA ASN A 609 13.56 -42.48 25.78
C ASN A 609 15.01 -42.93 26.04
N TRP A 610 15.93 -42.74 25.11
CA TRP A 610 17.32 -43.20 25.25
C TRP A 610 18.29 -42.02 25.18
N ASN A 611 17.91 -40.89 25.77
CA ASN A 611 18.70 -39.66 25.79
C ASN A 611 19.99 -39.82 26.62
N ASP A 612 19.99 -40.72 27.61
CA ASP A 612 21.17 -41.14 28.36
C ASP A 612 22.22 -41.93 27.55
N LYS A 613 21.83 -42.40 26.35
CA LYS A 613 22.62 -43.19 25.38
C LYS A 613 22.97 -44.61 25.84
N VAL A 614 22.17 -45.19 26.74
CA VAL A 614 22.32 -46.56 27.25
C VAL A 614 21.44 -47.54 26.45
N ALA A 615 21.97 -48.71 26.11
CA ALA A 615 21.29 -49.70 25.26
C ALA A 615 20.36 -50.66 26.02
N ASP A 616 19.53 -50.15 26.93
CA ASP A 616 18.68 -50.96 27.81
C ASP A 616 17.16 -50.74 27.62
N VAL A 617 16.36 -51.32 28.52
CA VAL A 617 14.89 -51.34 28.50
C VAL A 617 14.28 -50.81 29.80
N VAL A 618 15.04 -50.03 30.56
CA VAL A 618 14.60 -49.35 31.79
C VAL A 618 13.91 -48.03 31.40
N PRO A 619 12.75 -47.69 31.97
CA PRO A 619 12.12 -46.39 31.71
C PRO A 619 12.89 -45.26 32.41
N GLU A 620 13.16 -44.16 31.70
CA GLU A 620 13.73 -42.94 32.30
C GLU A 620 12.72 -42.23 33.23
N ILE A 621 11.41 -42.36 32.95
CA ILE A 621 10.34 -41.79 33.79
C ILE A 621 9.39 -42.90 34.24
N GLY A 622 9.04 -42.89 35.53
CA GLY A 622 7.96 -43.72 36.08
C GLY A 622 8.40 -45.13 36.45
N SER A 623 7.46 -46.07 36.44
CA SER A 623 7.73 -47.47 36.77
C SER A 623 6.90 -48.40 35.89
N GLY A 624 7.59 -49.15 35.04
CA GLY A 624 7.03 -50.10 34.08
C GLY A 624 8.13 -51.01 33.52
N THR A 625 7.74 -51.95 32.65
CA THR A 625 8.67 -52.91 32.02
C THR A 625 8.43 -53.01 30.52
N LEU A 626 9.52 -53.14 29.75
CA LEU A 626 9.51 -53.37 28.31
C LEU A 626 10.07 -54.78 28.04
N ASN A 627 9.20 -55.72 27.67
CA ASN A 627 9.52 -57.12 27.47
C ASN A 627 9.70 -57.43 25.98
N LEU A 628 10.95 -57.68 25.57
CA LEU A 628 11.32 -57.93 24.17
C LEU A 628 11.44 -59.43 23.80
N TYR A 629 11.11 -60.34 24.72
CA TYR A 629 11.03 -61.80 24.53
C TYR A 629 12.23 -62.42 23.79
N GLY A 630 13.45 -62.08 24.21
CA GLY A 630 14.69 -62.65 23.65
C GLY A 630 15.18 -62.00 22.35
N ALA A 631 14.61 -60.86 21.94
CA ALA A 631 15.24 -60.01 20.94
C ALA A 631 16.61 -59.50 21.42
N THR A 632 17.53 -59.25 20.48
CA THR A 632 18.78 -58.56 20.78
C THR A 632 18.59 -57.05 20.72
N THR A 633 19.24 -56.34 21.65
CA THR A 633 19.24 -54.87 21.72
C THR A 633 20.62 -54.30 21.39
N ALA A 634 20.62 -53.08 20.85
CA ALA A 634 21.83 -52.25 20.71
C ALA A 634 21.43 -50.77 20.69
N ALA A 635 22.31 -49.87 21.12
CA ALA A 635 22.11 -48.44 20.91
C ALA A 635 22.23 -48.09 19.42
N THR A 636 21.46 -47.11 18.98
CA THR A 636 21.51 -46.56 17.62
C THR A 636 21.09 -45.10 17.62
N ALA A 637 21.21 -44.38 16.50
CA ALA A 637 20.91 -42.96 16.50
C ALA A 637 19.40 -42.66 16.49
N ASP A 638 19.02 -41.54 17.09
CA ASP A 638 17.73 -40.87 16.86
C ASP A 638 17.91 -39.72 15.84
N PHE A 639 16.80 -39.14 15.38
CA PHE A 639 16.67 -38.11 14.35
C PHE A 639 16.07 -36.81 14.88
N ASN A 640 16.06 -36.63 16.20
CA ASN A 640 15.37 -35.55 16.90
C ASN A 640 16.26 -34.33 17.26
N SER A 641 17.57 -34.30 16.98
CA SER A 641 18.45 -33.20 17.45
C SER A 641 18.06 -31.80 16.96
N MET A 642 18.26 -30.82 17.84
CA MET A 642 18.10 -29.38 17.62
C MET A 642 19.33 -28.71 17.03
N MET A 643 20.51 -29.25 17.26
CA MET A 643 21.76 -28.54 16.99
C MET A 643 22.07 -28.46 15.48
N SER A 644 21.96 -27.25 14.92
CA SER A 644 22.34 -26.95 13.54
C SER A 644 23.71 -26.30 13.36
N HIS A 645 24.40 -25.86 14.43
CA HIS A 645 25.50 -24.90 14.26
C HIS A 645 26.82 -25.05 15.06
N GLU A 646 26.87 -25.67 16.25
CA GLU A 646 28.09 -25.52 17.11
C GLU A 646 28.83 -26.80 17.55
N TYR A 647 28.25 -28.01 17.47
CA TYR A 647 28.86 -29.20 18.12
C TYR A 647 29.34 -30.37 17.24
N ASP A 648 29.03 -30.42 15.93
CA ASP A 648 29.64 -31.42 15.04
C ASP A 648 30.24 -30.82 13.76
N LYS A 649 31.56 -30.93 13.65
CA LYS A 649 32.35 -30.55 12.46
C LYS A 649 32.07 -31.45 11.23
N LYS A 650 31.19 -32.45 11.34
CA LYS A 650 30.78 -33.35 10.25
C LYS A 650 29.44 -32.99 9.60
N GLY A 651 28.68 -32.02 10.13
CA GLY A 651 27.45 -31.55 9.50
C GLY A 651 26.38 -32.65 9.34
N GLN A 652 25.82 -33.13 10.46
CA GLN A 652 24.64 -34.01 10.46
C GLN A 652 23.62 -33.58 11.51
N ALA A 653 23.18 -32.31 11.43
CA ALA A 653 22.14 -31.78 12.29
C ALA A 653 20.87 -32.67 12.27
N GLY A 654 20.17 -32.73 13.40
CA GLY A 654 19.06 -33.67 13.61
C GLY A 654 19.48 -35.06 14.11
N LEU A 655 20.73 -35.51 13.96
CA LEU A 655 21.12 -36.87 14.36
C LEU A 655 21.67 -36.92 15.80
N VAL A 656 21.07 -37.74 16.68
CA VAL A 656 21.57 -38.00 18.05
C VAL A 656 22.22 -39.38 18.11
N PRO A 657 23.57 -39.49 18.13
CA PRO A 657 24.24 -40.78 18.20
C PRO A 657 23.88 -41.53 19.49
N ASN A 658 23.52 -42.81 19.35
CA ASN A 658 23.08 -43.71 20.43
C ASN A 658 21.80 -43.27 21.19
N GLY A 659 21.06 -42.28 20.69
CA GLY A 659 19.82 -41.76 21.31
C GLY A 659 18.56 -42.64 21.18
N ALA A 660 18.67 -43.85 20.62
CA ALA A 660 17.54 -44.73 20.32
C ALA A 660 17.91 -46.22 20.49
N LEU A 661 16.92 -47.08 20.66
CA LEU A 661 17.10 -48.54 20.81
C LEU A 661 16.83 -49.29 19.50
N LEU A 662 17.83 -50.02 19.01
CA LEU A 662 17.68 -51.02 17.95
C LEU A 662 17.25 -52.35 18.57
N VAL A 663 16.11 -52.89 18.13
CA VAL A 663 15.61 -54.21 18.57
C VAL A 663 15.56 -55.16 17.38
N THR A 664 16.26 -56.29 17.47
CA THR A 664 16.42 -57.25 16.36
C THR A 664 15.98 -58.65 16.76
N ARG A 665 15.07 -59.24 15.98
CA ARG A 665 14.64 -60.64 16.10
C ARG A 665 14.01 -61.13 14.80
N LYS A 666 13.68 -62.42 14.72
CA LYS A 666 12.64 -62.89 13.80
C LYS A 666 11.31 -62.31 14.29
N TRP A 667 10.64 -61.54 13.44
CA TRP A 667 9.41 -60.82 13.75
C TRP A 667 8.14 -61.56 13.32
N TRP A 668 8.28 -62.68 12.62
CA TRP A 668 7.20 -63.58 12.24
C TRP A 668 7.62 -65.03 12.48
N ASP A 669 6.75 -65.81 13.12
CA ASP A 669 6.89 -67.26 13.26
C ASP A 669 6.20 -67.92 12.05
N PHE A 670 7.01 -68.24 11.03
CA PHE A 670 6.54 -68.90 9.81
C PHE A 670 6.04 -70.34 10.05
N GLY A 671 6.43 -70.98 11.15
CA GLY A 671 5.97 -72.33 11.51
C GLY A 671 4.58 -72.32 12.14
N ALA A 672 4.29 -71.33 12.99
CA ALA A 672 2.98 -71.16 13.62
C ALA A 672 2.03 -70.20 12.87
N GLY A 673 2.51 -69.48 11.85
CA GLY A 673 1.71 -68.55 11.06
C GLY A 673 1.25 -67.32 11.83
N LYS A 674 2.09 -66.79 12.73
CA LYS A 674 1.74 -65.69 13.65
C LYS A 674 2.87 -64.64 13.74
N GLY A 675 2.49 -63.40 13.99
CA GLY A 675 3.44 -62.33 14.29
C GLY A 675 4.00 -62.42 15.70
N GLU A 676 5.29 -62.13 15.81
CA GLU A 676 5.96 -61.92 17.10
C GLU A 676 5.66 -60.51 17.63
N TYR A 677 5.99 -60.28 18.89
CA TYR A 677 5.58 -59.07 19.61
C TYR A 677 6.58 -58.64 20.69
N PHE A 678 6.34 -57.44 21.22
CA PHE A 678 6.89 -56.96 22.48
C PHE A 678 5.79 -56.32 23.34
N ASP A 679 5.96 -56.43 24.66
CA ASP A 679 4.94 -56.00 25.63
C ASP A 679 5.48 -54.87 26.51
N ILE A 680 4.65 -53.88 26.77
CA ILE A 680 4.90 -52.72 27.64
C ILE A 680 3.92 -52.81 28.80
N SER A 681 4.43 -52.98 30.02
CA SER A 681 3.59 -53.14 31.23
C SER A 681 3.78 -51.98 32.20
N PHE A 682 2.69 -51.43 32.73
CA PHE A 682 2.69 -50.30 33.67
C PHE A 682 1.46 -50.35 34.59
N SER A 683 1.51 -49.61 35.70
CA SER A 683 0.37 -49.49 36.63
C SER A 683 -0.41 -48.20 36.38
N THR A 684 -1.74 -48.29 36.44
CA THR A 684 -2.66 -47.14 36.54
C THR A 684 -3.41 -47.13 37.87
N ALA A 685 -2.93 -47.87 38.87
CA ALA A 685 -3.55 -47.94 40.19
C ALA A 685 -3.55 -46.56 40.87
N GLY A 686 -4.72 -46.11 41.30
CA GLY A 686 -4.91 -44.75 41.84
C GLY A 686 -4.89 -43.63 40.78
N ILE A 687 -4.75 -43.96 39.50
CA ILE A 687 -4.84 -43.01 38.38
C ILE A 687 -6.25 -43.05 37.78
N SER A 688 -6.87 -41.89 37.69
CA SER A 688 -8.14 -41.64 37.01
C SER A 688 -8.01 -40.34 36.20
N GLY A 689 -8.60 -40.31 35.02
CA GLY A 689 -8.55 -39.16 34.11
C GLY A 689 -9.63 -39.22 33.04
N SER A 690 -9.69 -38.20 32.19
CA SER A 690 -10.56 -38.16 31.01
C SER A 690 -9.94 -38.88 29.81
N ASN A 691 -8.61 -38.85 29.70
CA ASN A 691 -7.87 -39.40 28.58
C ASN A 691 -6.64 -40.16 29.07
N LEU A 692 -6.37 -41.32 28.46
CA LEU A 692 -5.17 -42.13 28.67
C LEU A 692 -4.60 -42.43 27.28
N VAL A 693 -3.38 -41.98 26.99
CA VAL A 693 -2.76 -42.11 25.67
C VAL A 693 -1.50 -42.94 25.72
N PHE A 694 -1.32 -43.75 24.68
CA PHE A 694 -0.07 -44.40 24.35
C PHE A 694 0.58 -43.68 23.16
N GLY A 695 1.83 -43.29 23.30
CA GLY A 695 2.66 -42.69 22.25
C GLY A 695 3.88 -43.55 21.93
N ILE A 696 4.22 -43.68 20.65
CA ILE A 696 5.44 -44.35 20.18
C ILE A 696 6.04 -43.61 18.97
N VAL A 697 7.36 -43.44 19.00
CA VAL A 697 8.17 -42.86 17.92
C VAL A 697 9.12 -43.94 17.45
N TRP A 698 8.90 -44.44 16.23
CA TRP A 698 9.66 -45.58 15.70
C TRP A 698 9.68 -45.66 14.18
N ASN A 699 10.53 -46.53 13.63
CA ASN A 699 10.44 -47.09 12.28
C ASN A 699 11.26 -48.39 12.17
N HIS A 700 11.29 -49.04 10.99
CA HIS A 700 12.06 -50.26 10.77
C HIS A 700 13.34 -50.05 9.93
N GLY A 701 14.34 -50.90 10.16
CA GLY A 701 15.58 -51.00 9.37
C GLY A 701 16.88 -50.73 10.14
N GLN A 702 17.99 -50.65 9.40
CA GLN A 702 19.36 -50.47 9.91
C GLN A 702 20.00 -49.16 9.41
N MET A 703 21.09 -48.72 10.04
CA MET A 703 21.81 -47.46 9.73
C MET A 703 23.13 -47.67 8.98
N ASN A 704 23.22 -48.76 8.22
CA ASN A 704 24.31 -49.07 7.30
C ASN A 704 23.80 -49.29 5.86
N ASN A 705 22.50 -49.51 5.68
CA ASN A 705 21.78 -49.61 4.42
C ASN A 705 20.27 -49.43 4.66
N THR A 706 19.53 -48.87 3.71
CA THR A 706 18.05 -48.87 3.80
C THR A 706 17.56 -50.32 3.78
N THR A 707 17.08 -50.79 4.93
CA THR A 707 16.61 -52.17 5.10
C THR A 707 15.09 -52.16 4.98
N LEU A 708 14.60 -52.83 3.95
CA LEU A 708 13.19 -52.77 3.51
C LEU A 708 12.38 -53.97 3.98
N ASP A 709 12.99 -54.89 4.74
CA ASP A 709 12.43 -56.20 5.10
C ASP A 709 11.86 -56.26 6.53
N GLY A 710 11.72 -55.10 7.19
CA GLY A 710 11.09 -54.97 8.49
C GLY A 710 9.56 -55.06 8.40
N PRO A 711 8.88 -55.57 9.43
CA PRO A 711 7.42 -55.63 9.45
C PRO A 711 6.81 -54.22 9.28
N ALA A 712 6.00 -54.05 8.23
CA ALA A 712 5.31 -52.79 7.95
C ALA A 712 4.04 -52.62 8.80
N HIS A 713 3.43 -53.71 9.24
CA HIS A 713 2.08 -53.73 9.82
C HIS A 713 2.05 -54.26 11.25
N TRP A 714 1.45 -53.49 12.15
CA TRP A 714 1.45 -53.78 13.59
C TRP A 714 0.08 -53.54 14.24
N ASN A 715 -0.39 -54.55 14.97
CA ASN A 715 -1.54 -54.46 15.85
C ASN A 715 -1.11 -53.91 17.21
N LEU A 716 -1.84 -52.92 17.72
CA LEU A 716 -1.76 -52.50 19.12
C LEU A 716 -2.87 -53.18 19.92
N LEU A 717 -2.50 -54.05 20.84
CA LEU A 717 -3.41 -54.77 21.73
C LEU A 717 -3.20 -54.31 23.17
N TYR A 718 -4.20 -54.51 24.03
CA TYR A 718 -4.11 -54.27 25.47
C TYR A 718 -4.70 -55.42 26.28
N SER A 719 -4.22 -55.54 27.51
CA SER A 719 -4.63 -56.52 28.53
C SER A 719 -4.78 -55.79 29.87
N ILE A 720 -5.80 -56.18 30.64
CA ILE A 720 -6.08 -55.73 32.01
C ILE A 720 -6.25 -56.90 32.99
N ASP A 721 -5.89 -58.12 32.56
CA ASP A 721 -6.05 -59.39 33.28
C ASP A 721 -4.71 -60.15 33.39
N GLU A 722 -3.62 -59.39 33.59
CA GLU A 722 -2.24 -59.88 33.72
C GLU A 722 -1.71 -60.64 32.48
N GLY A 723 -2.34 -60.44 31.32
CA GLY A 723 -1.92 -61.01 30.04
C GLY A 723 -2.65 -62.31 29.69
N ALA A 724 -3.70 -62.66 30.42
CA ALA A 724 -4.53 -63.83 30.14
C ALA A 724 -5.36 -63.65 28.86
N SER A 725 -5.80 -62.43 28.53
CA SER A 725 -6.48 -62.10 27.27
C SER A 725 -6.08 -60.73 26.73
N PHE A 726 -6.04 -60.61 25.40
CA PHE A 726 -5.71 -59.36 24.71
C PHE A 726 -6.87 -58.89 23.83
N LYS A 727 -7.19 -57.60 23.91
CA LYS A 727 -8.18 -56.90 23.09
C LYS A 727 -7.48 -55.89 22.18
N ALA A 728 -8.05 -55.56 21.03
CA ALA A 728 -7.51 -54.51 20.16
C ALA A 728 -7.75 -53.12 20.75
N VAL A 729 -6.73 -52.25 20.77
CA VAL A 729 -6.92 -50.82 21.04
C VAL A 729 -7.67 -50.20 19.84
N PRO A 730 -8.71 -49.37 20.04
CA PRO A 730 -9.45 -48.76 18.94
C PRO A 730 -8.60 -47.90 18.00
N GLY A 731 -8.98 -47.91 16.72
CA GLY A 731 -8.29 -47.21 15.63
C GLY A 731 -7.56 -48.15 14.69
N ASP A 732 -6.97 -47.60 13.63
CA ASP A 732 -6.33 -48.38 12.58
C ASP A 732 -5.00 -49.00 13.01
N MET A 733 -4.62 -50.05 12.28
CA MET A 733 -3.33 -50.73 12.36
C MET A 733 -2.16 -49.73 12.25
N LEU A 734 -1.14 -49.90 13.11
CA LEU A 734 0.05 -49.05 13.08
C LEU A 734 0.92 -49.45 11.88
N LYS A 735 1.07 -48.51 10.93
CA LYS A 735 1.91 -48.67 9.75
C LYS A 735 3.30 -48.06 9.95
N ASN A 736 4.30 -48.91 9.91
CA ASN A 736 5.72 -48.58 10.07
C ASN A 736 6.39 -48.45 8.69
N ARG A 737 7.40 -47.58 8.59
CA ARG A 737 8.12 -47.31 7.34
C ARG A 737 9.59 -47.72 7.45
N SER A 738 10.21 -48.01 6.31
CA SER A 738 11.66 -48.17 6.20
C SER A 738 12.37 -46.83 6.32
N ILE A 739 13.54 -46.81 6.99
CA ILE A 739 14.30 -45.57 7.22
C ILE A 739 15.27 -45.27 6.07
N VAL A 740 15.43 -43.98 5.78
CA VAL A 740 16.35 -43.44 4.79
C VAL A 740 17.81 -43.73 5.14
N TRP A 741 18.54 -44.21 4.14
CA TRP A 741 20.00 -44.23 4.08
C TRP A 741 20.50 -43.40 2.88
N TRP A 742 21.82 -43.27 2.74
CA TRP A 742 22.45 -42.62 1.59
C TRP A 742 22.18 -43.35 0.27
N SER A 743 22.32 -44.69 0.29
CA SER A 743 22.19 -45.60 -0.86
C SER A 743 21.10 -46.65 -0.63
N GLY A 744 20.53 -47.17 -1.73
CA GLY A 744 19.49 -48.22 -1.68
C GLY A 744 18.08 -47.73 -1.36
N THR A 745 17.90 -46.42 -1.19
CA THR A 745 16.72 -45.80 -0.59
C THR A 745 15.59 -45.53 -1.59
N GLY A 746 14.35 -45.78 -1.17
CA GLY A 746 13.15 -45.34 -1.88
C GLY A 746 12.85 -43.85 -1.65
N GLN A 747 12.09 -43.24 -2.56
CA GLN A 747 11.57 -41.87 -2.37
C GLN A 747 10.55 -41.75 -1.23
N ASP A 748 10.04 -42.89 -0.82
CA ASP A 748 8.97 -43.21 0.11
C ASP A 748 9.48 -43.81 1.44
N ALA A 749 10.81 -43.89 1.60
CA ALA A 749 11.42 -44.17 2.89
C ALA A 749 11.32 -42.95 3.82
N CYS A 750 11.21 -43.18 5.12
CA CYS A 750 11.05 -42.14 6.13
C CYS A 750 12.43 -41.54 6.52
N PRO A 751 12.62 -40.22 6.45
CA PRO A 751 13.89 -39.52 6.76
C PRO A 751 14.22 -39.41 8.27
N GLY A 752 13.37 -40.00 9.10
CA GLY A 752 13.48 -40.07 10.56
C GLY A 752 12.54 -41.14 11.11
N TYR A 753 12.08 -40.98 12.34
CA TYR A 753 11.03 -41.82 12.92
C TYR A 753 9.63 -41.27 12.62
N LYS A 754 8.61 -42.11 12.77
CA LYS A 754 7.20 -41.70 12.72
C LYS A 754 6.59 -41.76 14.10
N ASP A 755 5.93 -40.66 14.47
CA ASP A 755 5.13 -40.53 15.68
C ASP A 755 3.77 -41.20 15.49
N HIS A 756 3.34 -41.99 16.47
CA HIS A 756 1.99 -42.53 16.58
C HIS A 756 1.43 -42.29 17.98
N LEU A 757 0.13 -41.95 18.05
CA LEU A 757 -0.65 -41.90 19.29
C LEU A 757 -1.89 -42.78 19.15
N ARG A 758 -2.27 -43.44 20.24
CA ARG A 758 -3.59 -44.08 20.41
C ARG A 758 -4.17 -43.76 21.78
N VAL A 759 -5.44 -43.39 21.82
CA VAL A 759 -6.22 -43.32 23.06
C VAL A 759 -6.48 -44.77 23.52
N LEU A 760 -6.09 -45.07 24.76
CA LEU A 760 -6.32 -46.36 25.39
C LEU A 760 -7.74 -46.42 25.96
N PRO A 761 -8.41 -47.59 25.93
CA PRO A 761 -9.76 -47.71 26.48
C PRO A 761 -9.85 -47.34 27.96
N ALA A 762 -10.95 -46.69 28.35
CA ALA A 762 -11.15 -46.21 29.72
C ALA A 762 -11.05 -47.31 30.80
N GLU A 763 -11.31 -48.57 30.45
CA GLU A 763 -11.13 -49.70 31.37
C GLU A 763 -9.67 -49.99 31.75
N CYS A 764 -8.69 -49.35 31.10
CA CYS A 764 -7.28 -49.36 31.47
C CYS A 764 -6.95 -48.45 32.67
N PHE A 765 -7.83 -47.56 33.11
CA PHE A 765 -7.63 -46.79 34.35
C PHE A 765 -7.83 -47.65 35.61
N GLY A 766 -7.16 -47.27 36.71
CA GLY A 766 -7.33 -47.91 38.02
C GLY A 766 -6.81 -49.34 38.14
N ARG A 767 -5.95 -49.82 37.22
CA ARG A 767 -5.45 -51.21 37.20
C ARG A 767 -4.07 -51.32 37.83
N SER A 768 -3.86 -52.39 38.61
CA SER A 768 -2.54 -52.75 39.16
C SER A 768 -1.49 -53.02 38.07
N ASN A 769 -1.94 -53.55 36.93
CA ASN A 769 -1.11 -53.80 35.76
C ASN A 769 -1.96 -53.65 34.49
N VAL A 770 -1.49 -52.86 33.53
CA VAL A 770 -1.96 -52.80 32.15
C VAL A 770 -0.80 -53.24 31.27
N ILE A 771 -1.06 -54.16 30.35
CA ILE A 771 -0.07 -54.64 29.37
C ILE A 771 -0.52 -54.20 27.99
N LEU A 772 0.27 -53.37 27.31
CA LEU A 772 0.14 -53.12 25.89
C LEU A 772 1.05 -54.08 25.12
N ARG A 773 0.56 -54.60 24.00
CA ARG A 773 1.31 -55.49 23.11
C ARG A 773 1.33 -54.90 21.71
N LEU A 774 2.53 -54.66 21.19
CA LEU A 774 2.73 -54.38 19.77
C LEU A 774 3.10 -55.70 19.09
N GLN A 775 2.17 -56.22 18.30
CA GLN A 775 2.31 -57.48 17.58
C GLN A 775 2.33 -57.25 16.08
N VAL A 776 3.24 -57.90 15.37
CA VAL A 776 3.26 -57.88 13.90
C VAL A 776 1.95 -58.48 13.37
N ALA A 777 1.24 -57.73 12.52
CA ALA A 777 -0.12 -58.10 12.10
C ALA A 777 -0.12 -59.14 10.98
N ASP A 778 0.80 -59.01 10.03
CA ASP A 778 0.93 -59.87 8.86
C ASP A 778 2.39 -59.95 8.39
N THR A 779 2.62 -60.57 7.23
CA THR A 779 3.96 -60.68 6.62
C THR A 779 4.28 -59.54 5.65
N VAL A 780 3.55 -58.42 5.65
CA VAL A 780 3.79 -57.31 4.71
C VAL A 780 5.04 -56.53 5.11
N THR A 781 5.82 -56.18 4.09
CA THR A 781 7.06 -55.41 4.21
C THR A 781 7.31 -54.59 2.94
N ASP A 782 8.37 -53.79 2.91
CA ASP A 782 8.70 -52.92 1.79
C ASP A 782 9.58 -53.67 0.76
N LYS A 783 9.70 -53.12 -0.45
CA LYS A 783 10.73 -53.55 -1.43
C LYS A 783 11.44 -52.35 -2.02
N VAL A 784 12.60 -52.62 -2.64
CA VAL A 784 13.32 -51.62 -3.44
C VAL A 784 12.37 -51.13 -4.54
N PRO A 785 12.01 -49.84 -4.59
CA PRO A 785 11.18 -49.33 -5.67
C PRO A 785 11.93 -49.42 -7.01
N PRO A 786 11.26 -49.82 -8.10
CA PRO A 786 11.84 -49.79 -9.44
C PRO A 786 12.43 -48.42 -9.79
N THR A 787 13.73 -48.36 -10.04
CA THR A 787 14.43 -47.11 -10.36
C THR A 787 14.25 -46.71 -11.82
N SER A 788 13.28 -45.82 -12.09
CA SER A 788 13.24 -45.07 -13.36
C SER A 788 12.87 -43.60 -13.14
N ALA A 789 13.46 -42.71 -13.94
CA ALA A 789 13.23 -41.27 -13.85
C ALA A 789 11.77 -40.87 -14.14
N SER A 790 11.00 -41.70 -14.84
CA SER A 790 9.60 -41.47 -15.22
C SER A 790 8.58 -42.16 -14.31
N SER A 791 9.02 -42.96 -13.33
CA SER A 791 8.12 -43.73 -12.44
C SER A 791 8.39 -43.56 -10.95
N TYR A 792 9.23 -42.58 -10.58
CA TYR A 792 9.10 -41.95 -9.27
C TYR A 792 7.65 -41.37 -9.11
N LEU A 793 7.23 -40.93 -7.92
CA LEU A 793 5.80 -40.78 -7.49
C LEU A 793 4.97 -42.08 -7.49
N THR A 794 4.94 -42.88 -8.56
CA THR A 794 3.97 -43.99 -8.72
C THR A 794 4.53 -45.38 -8.38
N ASN A 795 5.79 -45.67 -8.74
CA ASN A 795 6.48 -46.91 -8.35
C ASN A 795 7.05 -46.82 -6.93
N LEU A 796 6.15 -46.62 -5.96
CA LEU A 796 6.45 -46.76 -4.54
C LEU A 796 6.87 -48.20 -4.20
N GLY A 797 7.74 -48.38 -3.22
CA GLY A 797 8.20 -49.66 -2.67
C GLY A 797 7.49 -50.07 -1.38
N VAL A 798 6.91 -49.11 -0.64
CA VAL A 798 6.21 -49.36 0.64
C VAL A 798 5.07 -50.38 0.52
N GLU A 799 4.95 -51.28 1.50
CA GLU A 799 3.87 -52.28 1.63
C GLU A 799 3.69 -53.23 0.42
N LYS A 800 4.70 -53.39 -0.44
CA LYS A 800 4.60 -54.17 -1.70
C LYS A 800 5.44 -55.44 -1.74
N ALA A 801 5.83 -55.98 -0.58
CA ALA A 801 6.64 -57.19 -0.45
C ALA A 801 6.17 -58.09 0.71
N THR A 802 6.83 -59.24 0.84
CA THR A 802 6.55 -60.22 1.89
C THR A 802 7.82 -60.53 2.68
N MET A 803 7.71 -60.58 4.01
CA MET A 803 8.77 -60.97 4.92
C MET A 803 9.30 -62.38 4.57
N THR A 804 10.57 -62.60 4.87
CA THR A 804 11.23 -63.90 4.75
C THR A 804 11.71 -64.36 6.14
N ASP A 805 12.04 -65.64 6.30
CA ASP A 805 12.48 -66.21 7.59
C ASP A 805 13.90 -65.78 8.00
N LYS A 806 14.03 -64.50 8.35
CA LYS A 806 15.27 -63.85 8.80
C LYS A 806 14.98 -62.91 9.96
N ALA A 807 16.01 -62.62 10.76
CA ALA A 807 15.92 -61.58 11.76
C ALA A 807 16.02 -60.21 11.10
N THR A 808 15.15 -59.28 11.47
CA THR A 808 15.14 -57.89 10.99
C THR A 808 15.01 -56.94 12.18
N SER A 809 15.31 -55.65 11.96
CA SER A 809 15.47 -54.68 13.04
C SER A 809 14.36 -53.62 13.03
N ILE A 810 13.83 -53.29 14.20
CA ILE A 810 13.07 -52.06 14.44
C ILE A 810 13.88 -51.10 15.31
N ARG A 811 13.47 -49.83 15.33
CA ARG A 811 14.13 -48.75 16.05
C ARG A 811 13.12 -47.97 16.84
N LEU A 812 13.36 -47.82 18.14
CA LEU A 812 12.50 -47.13 19.09
C LEU A 812 13.25 -45.86 19.53
N GLY A 813 12.65 -44.68 19.30
CA GLY A 813 13.17 -43.40 19.80
C GLY A 813 12.52 -42.99 21.12
N THR A 814 11.18 -43.07 21.18
CA THR A 814 10.42 -42.80 22.40
C THR A 814 9.22 -43.73 22.51
N ILE A 815 8.90 -44.16 23.72
CA ILE A 815 7.67 -44.85 24.10
C ILE A 815 7.14 -44.16 25.36
N THR A 816 5.91 -43.65 25.33
CA THR A 816 5.32 -42.91 26.47
C THR A 816 3.88 -43.33 26.74
N VAL A 817 3.49 -43.35 28.01
CA VAL A 817 2.08 -43.49 28.42
C VAL A 817 1.73 -42.31 29.30
N ARG A 818 0.67 -41.58 28.93
CA ARG A 818 0.28 -40.33 29.61
C ARG A 818 -1.21 -40.26 29.86
N TYR A 819 -1.62 -39.45 30.83
CA TYR A 819 -3.03 -39.20 31.13
C TYR A 819 -3.30 -37.72 31.43
N ASN A 820 -4.57 -37.31 31.39
CA ASN A 820 -5.03 -36.02 31.91
C ASN A 820 -6.30 -36.16 32.76
#